data_AF-A0A8T2W3Q5-F1
#
_entry.id   AF-A0A8T2W3Q5-F1
#
_cell.length_a   1.000
_cell.length_b   1.000
_cell.length_c   1.000
_cell.angle_alpha   90.00
_cell.angle_beta   90.00
_cell.angle_gamma   90.00
#
_symmetry.space_group_name_H-M   'P 1'
#
loop_
_entity.id
_entity.type
_entity.pdbx_description
1 polymer ?
#
loop_
_entity_poly.entity_id
_entity_poly.type
_entity_poly.pdbx_seq_one_letter_code
_entity_poly.pdbx_strand_id
1 'polypeptide(L)'
;MNSSIKKMNTLQLLSSALTGAFVAYSIAAEAKATVHTVITTECGAYFGWQSLGLVYSHRKAGQPGPLTRIMSCTPEEYALLSEESINVIPTHVAPSYTTHPRTGDVYSAYNKPVAVIDWLARNDVKEEYVLIIDADMIMRAPFIPESDGAKPGRAVSAFFPYMKGVSNRLALKHIPEVTPHNDTLAGPVGRRGDQVGGFTLMYTEDLRRVVPLWLKYTEDVRFDPDAWELTGDTYSSTHPGDKPWISEMYGYSYACAKSNVWHICHHSAMLYPGYDVFEPPKVLHYGLTYEIKGTGYKFDKHWHYDFDPFQCPPWSFKPTGKGSKGSLGGLFFHPPRPSSLKTKGAELLRDLLGLQVPITLNAAFCERHRAYCSPSEELERECGLVDEYEKEMDDMIAEAEANMPDPCRDTDTRCGTWATAGECDINSGFMEQSCPKACGICTPRSKAGLVAKKAAPALDDQEAGGKLRDASEVQGSRVRGQQLENDDSRDESDPEIVVSRRFGNKIIVDSTIGGSSDDNNKKSGALLIPELKLRCTRFPKWSVAQVRRCMEMANVGTVYEGGNSESDDENFSAQAHHLLDKTHDVGRFVDEEFSKVRISQLGAAGRARVLSTAEAAKQLSPASMLASGGVAALALALILRYSRRRRSTGGLRYHLGRHIFKLNRMQARED
;
A
#
# COMPACT_ATOMS: atom_id res chain seq x y z
N MET A 1 2.48 -77.77 -29.15
CA MET A 1 1.39 -76.89 -28.66
C MET A 1 1.72 -76.45 -27.24
N ASN A 2 1.63 -75.15 -26.99
CA ASN A 2 1.85 -74.40 -25.73
C ASN A 2 3.24 -74.36 -25.09
N SER A 3 4.05 -73.38 -25.54
CA SER A 3 4.98 -72.60 -24.69
C SER A 3 5.61 -71.49 -25.52
N SER A 4 5.06 -70.27 -25.51
CA SER A 4 5.77 -68.97 -25.70
C SER A 4 4.78 -67.81 -25.93
N ILE A 5 4.14 -67.34 -24.87
CA ILE A 5 3.61 -65.97 -24.80
C ILE A 5 4.12 -65.41 -23.48
N LYS A 6 5.16 -64.59 -23.53
CA LYS A 6 5.60 -63.56 -22.55
C LYS A 6 7.04 -63.18 -22.87
N LYS A 7 7.23 -62.20 -23.78
CA LYS A 7 8.45 -61.39 -23.90
C LYS A 7 8.31 -60.30 -24.97
N MET A 8 7.24 -59.52 -24.93
CA MET A 8 7.14 -58.24 -25.65
C MET A 8 6.24 -57.32 -24.81
N ASN A 9 6.86 -56.45 -24.01
CA ASN A 9 6.32 -55.18 -23.48
C ASN A 9 7.17 -54.70 -22.29
N THR A 10 8.42 -54.34 -22.53
CA THR A 10 9.23 -53.67 -21.50
C THR A 10 10.09 -52.55 -22.09
N LEU A 11 10.58 -52.68 -23.33
CA LEU A 11 11.31 -51.59 -24.00
C LEU A 11 10.41 -50.45 -24.52
N GLN A 12 9.15 -50.74 -24.88
CA GLN A 12 8.24 -49.75 -25.47
C GLN A 12 7.53 -48.87 -24.42
N LEU A 13 7.49 -49.31 -23.16
CA LEU A 13 6.98 -48.56 -22.01
C LEU A 13 8.04 -47.61 -21.41
N LEU A 14 9.33 -47.95 -21.53
CA LEU A 14 10.43 -47.08 -21.05
C LEU A 14 10.64 -45.89 -21.99
N SER A 15 10.49 -46.06 -23.31
CA SER A 15 10.65 -44.97 -24.27
C SER A 15 9.55 -43.91 -24.17
N SER A 16 8.32 -44.28 -23.81
CA SER A 16 7.18 -43.37 -23.63
C SER A 16 7.19 -42.68 -22.27
N ALA A 17 7.73 -43.35 -21.23
CA ALA A 17 7.95 -42.73 -19.92
C ALA A 17 9.10 -41.70 -19.94
N LEU A 18 10.17 -41.97 -20.70
CA LEU A 18 11.30 -41.03 -20.86
C LEU A 18 10.94 -39.81 -21.72
N THR A 19 10.16 -39.96 -22.78
CA THR A 19 9.63 -38.81 -23.55
C THR A 19 8.56 -38.06 -22.77
N GLY A 20 7.69 -38.76 -22.03
CA GLY A 20 6.71 -38.12 -21.13
C GLY A 20 7.37 -37.31 -20.00
N ALA A 21 8.48 -37.81 -19.44
CA ALA A 21 9.26 -37.09 -18.41
C ALA A 21 10.03 -35.90 -19.01
N PHE A 22 10.61 -36.02 -20.21
CA PHE A 22 11.28 -34.88 -20.88
C PHE A 22 10.30 -33.80 -21.35
N VAL A 23 9.10 -34.20 -21.77
CA VAL A 23 8.02 -33.27 -22.14
C VAL A 23 7.42 -32.61 -20.90
N ALA A 24 7.25 -33.33 -19.78
CA ALA A 24 6.87 -32.73 -18.50
C ALA A 24 7.95 -31.78 -17.94
N TYR A 25 9.23 -32.11 -18.12
CA TYR A 25 10.35 -31.25 -17.71
C TYR A 25 10.55 -30.02 -18.61
N SER A 26 10.05 -30.07 -19.85
CA SER A 26 10.13 -28.95 -20.81
C SER A 26 8.84 -28.11 -20.91
N ILE A 27 7.74 -28.55 -20.29
CA ILE A 27 6.46 -27.81 -20.22
C ILE A 27 6.21 -27.21 -18.83
N ALA A 28 7.06 -27.47 -17.84
CA ALA A 28 7.26 -26.52 -16.75
C ALA A 28 8.07 -25.32 -17.27
N ALA A 29 7.50 -24.55 -18.20
CA ALA A 29 7.75 -23.12 -18.18
C ALA A 29 7.41 -22.71 -16.75
N GLU A 30 8.41 -22.31 -15.95
CA GLU A 30 8.21 -21.84 -14.57
C GLU A 30 6.95 -20.96 -14.57
N ALA A 31 5.91 -21.41 -13.87
CA ALA A 31 4.70 -20.63 -13.74
C ALA A 31 5.13 -19.31 -13.09
N LYS A 32 5.03 -18.21 -13.84
CA LYS A 32 5.42 -16.89 -13.35
C LYS A 32 4.64 -16.62 -12.06
N ALA A 33 5.35 -16.20 -11.03
CA ALA A 33 4.79 -15.86 -9.76
C ALA A 33 3.67 -14.83 -9.93
N THR A 34 2.60 -15.05 -9.20
CA THR A 34 1.41 -14.20 -9.25
C THR A 34 1.57 -13.02 -8.28
N VAL A 35 1.13 -11.83 -8.69
CA VAL A 35 1.21 -10.60 -7.89
C VAL A 35 -0.14 -9.91 -7.81
N HIS A 36 -0.53 -9.45 -6.61
CA HIS A 36 -1.70 -8.62 -6.37
C HIS A 36 -1.26 -7.19 -6.10
N THR A 37 -1.69 -6.22 -6.90
CA THR A 37 -1.41 -4.81 -6.65
C THR A 37 -2.46 -4.21 -5.72
N VAL A 38 -2.03 -3.51 -4.68
CA VAL A 38 -2.88 -2.88 -3.70
C VAL A 38 -2.51 -1.42 -3.55
N ILE A 39 -3.53 -0.55 -3.53
CA ILE A 39 -3.36 0.86 -3.16
C ILE A 39 -4.18 1.23 -1.96
N THR A 40 -3.59 1.97 -1.04
CA THR A 40 -4.30 2.49 0.13
C THR A 40 -4.69 3.94 -0.09
N THR A 41 -5.97 4.24 0.09
CA THR A 41 -6.53 5.59 -0.07
C THR A 41 -7.37 5.98 1.13
N GLU A 42 -7.68 7.26 1.25
CA GLU A 42 -8.70 7.76 2.18
C GLU A 42 -10.00 8.07 1.42
N CYS A 43 -11.10 8.19 2.16
CA CYS A 43 -12.37 8.64 1.61
C CYS A 43 -12.30 10.12 1.17
N GLY A 44 -12.26 10.38 -0.14
CA GLY A 44 -12.35 11.75 -0.66
C GLY A 44 -12.02 11.89 -2.14
N ALA A 45 -12.47 12.98 -2.76
CA ALA A 45 -12.23 13.29 -4.18
C ALA A 45 -10.72 13.35 -4.52
N TYR A 46 -9.90 13.78 -3.56
CA TYR A 46 -8.45 13.83 -3.66
C TYR A 46 -7.82 12.50 -4.10
N PHE A 47 -8.30 11.37 -3.55
CA PHE A 47 -7.81 10.05 -3.93
C PHE A 47 -8.55 9.46 -5.14
N GLY A 48 -9.72 10.00 -5.51
CA GLY A 48 -10.47 9.58 -6.69
C GLY A 48 -9.68 9.79 -7.97
N TRP A 49 -9.17 11.00 -8.18
CA TRP A 49 -8.40 11.33 -9.39
C TRP A 49 -7.03 10.64 -9.42
N GLN A 50 -6.40 10.45 -8.24
CA GLN A 50 -5.15 9.71 -8.10
C GLN A 50 -5.34 8.23 -8.46
N SER A 51 -6.42 7.62 -7.97
CA SER A 51 -6.76 6.22 -8.29
C SER A 51 -6.95 6.02 -9.79
N LEU A 52 -7.63 6.94 -10.49
CA LEU A 52 -7.79 6.87 -11.95
C LEU A 52 -6.43 6.86 -12.68
N GLY A 53 -5.51 7.76 -12.31
CA GLY A 53 -4.17 7.83 -12.89
C GLY A 53 -3.37 6.55 -12.68
N LEU A 54 -3.41 6.00 -11.47
CA LEU A 54 -2.71 4.75 -11.18
C LEU A 54 -3.33 3.57 -11.95
N VAL A 55 -4.65 3.44 -12.00
CA VAL A 55 -5.33 2.34 -12.70
C VAL A 55 -5.01 2.36 -14.19
N TYR A 56 -5.04 3.54 -14.78
CA TYR A 56 -4.65 3.74 -16.17
C TYR A 56 -3.18 3.34 -16.40
N SER A 57 -2.27 3.85 -15.58
CA SER A 57 -0.83 3.57 -15.71
C SER A 57 -0.45 2.13 -15.38
N HIS A 58 -1.15 1.46 -14.45
CA HIS A 58 -0.99 0.03 -14.15
C HIS A 58 -1.25 -0.84 -15.39
N ARG A 59 -2.35 -0.57 -16.11
CA ARG A 59 -2.67 -1.25 -17.37
C ARG A 59 -1.66 -0.90 -18.46
N LYS A 60 -1.32 0.38 -18.62
CA LYS A 60 -0.36 0.85 -19.64
C LYS A 60 1.05 0.27 -19.43
N ALA A 61 1.50 0.15 -18.19
CA ALA A 61 2.78 -0.45 -17.82
C ALA A 61 2.81 -1.99 -17.99
N GLY A 62 1.65 -2.63 -18.20
CA GLY A 62 1.55 -4.08 -18.28
C GLY A 62 1.79 -4.77 -16.94
N GLN A 63 1.46 -4.12 -15.81
CA GLN A 63 1.53 -4.75 -14.50
C GLN A 63 0.57 -5.94 -14.43
N PRO A 64 1.06 -7.16 -14.12
CA PRO A 64 0.22 -8.34 -14.08
C PRO A 64 -0.65 -8.40 -12.81
N GLY A 65 -1.68 -9.23 -12.87
CA GLY A 65 -2.52 -9.58 -11.73
C GLY A 65 -3.60 -8.54 -11.39
N PRO A 66 -4.41 -8.83 -10.35
CA PRO A 66 -5.49 -7.95 -9.93
C PRO A 66 -4.97 -6.68 -9.25
N LEU A 67 -5.79 -5.62 -9.32
CA LEU A 67 -5.59 -4.36 -8.63
C LEU A 67 -6.78 -4.09 -7.69
N THR A 68 -6.49 -3.93 -6.40
CA THR A 68 -7.48 -3.58 -5.38
C THR A 68 -7.16 -2.23 -4.74
N ARG A 69 -8.17 -1.37 -4.62
CA ARG A 69 -8.10 -0.18 -3.76
C ARG A 69 -8.61 -0.51 -2.37
N ILE A 70 -7.83 -0.21 -1.34
CA ILE A 70 -8.26 -0.24 0.04
C ILE A 70 -8.55 1.18 0.50
N MET A 71 -9.83 1.50 0.68
CA MET A 71 -10.30 2.84 1.00
C MET A 71 -10.65 2.94 2.48
N SER A 72 -9.88 3.74 3.22
CA SER A 72 -10.06 3.97 4.66
C SER A 72 -11.08 5.08 4.89
N CYS A 73 -12.18 4.76 5.55
CA CYS A 73 -13.33 5.65 5.70
C CYS A 73 -13.95 5.57 7.08
N THR A 74 -14.51 6.68 7.57
CA THR A 74 -15.57 6.62 8.57
C THR A 74 -16.91 6.23 7.91
N PRO A 75 -17.89 5.72 8.66
CA PRO A 75 -19.23 5.45 8.13
C PRO A 75 -19.89 6.69 7.50
N GLU A 76 -19.66 7.87 8.08
CA GLU A 76 -20.20 9.14 7.61
C GLU A 76 -19.55 9.58 6.30
N GLU A 77 -18.23 9.45 6.18
CA GLU A 77 -17.49 9.76 4.95
C GLU A 77 -17.92 8.83 3.80
N TYR A 78 -18.05 7.53 4.09
CA TYR A 78 -18.47 6.54 3.09
C TYR A 78 -19.89 6.83 2.58
N ALA A 79 -20.81 7.23 3.45
CA ALA A 79 -22.19 7.56 3.09
C ALA A 79 -22.32 8.80 2.18
N LEU A 80 -21.27 9.63 2.08
CA LEU A 80 -21.23 10.81 1.22
C LEU A 80 -20.64 10.52 -0.17
N LEU A 81 -20.04 9.35 -0.39
CA LEU A 81 -19.46 8.99 -1.67
C LEU A 81 -20.52 8.58 -2.69
N SER A 82 -20.30 8.96 -3.94
CA SER A 82 -21.09 8.47 -5.06
C SER A 82 -20.68 7.06 -5.46
N GLU A 83 -21.58 6.29 -6.07
CA GLU A 83 -21.26 4.94 -6.56
C GLU A 83 -20.12 4.98 -7.59
N GLU A 84 -20.04 6.02 -8.42
CA GLU A 84 -18.96 6.21 -9.39
C GLU A 84 -17.61 6.41 -8.70
N SER A 85 -17.58 7.09 -7.56
CA SER A 85 -16.37 7.31 -6.77
C SER A 85 -15.87 6.01 -6.12
N ILE A 86 -16.80 5.14 -5.73
CA ILE A 86 -16.52 3.84 -5.10
C ILE A 86 -16.07 2.81 -6.14
N ASN A 87 -16.67 2.83 -7.33
CA ASN A 87 -16.50 1.78 -8.34
C ASN A 87 -15.44 2.11 -9.41
N VAL A 88 -14.42 2.92 -9.09
CA VAL A 88 -13.28 3.19 -9.98
C VAL A 88 -12.51 1.90 -10.30
N ILE A 89 -12.30 1.08 -9.28
CA ILE A 89 -11.71 -0.28 -9.33
C ILE A 89 -12.29 -1.13 -8.20
N PRO A 90 -12.07 -2.46 -8.20
CA PRO A 90 -12.38 -3.30 -7.04
C PRO A 90 -11.91 -2.64 -5.75
N THR A 91 -12.87 -2.27 -4.90
CA THR A 91 -12.62 -1.46 -3.71
C THR A 91 -13.02 -2.21 -2.46
N HIS A 92 -12.07 -2.37 -1.55
CA HIS A 92 -12.29 -2.82 -0.19
C HIS A 92 -12.38 -1.61 0.73
N VAL A 93 -13.45 -1.48 1.49
CA VAL A 93 -13.61 -0.39 2.47
C VAL A 93 -13.07 -0.84 3.81
N ALA A 94 -12.08 -0.13 4.35
CA ALA A 94 -11.48 -0.37 5.66
C ALA A 94 -11.91 0.73 6.65
N PRO A 95 -11.91 0.47 7.96
CA PRO A 95 -12.18 1.50 8.95
C PRO A 95 -11.07 2.56 8.96
N SER A 96 -11.45 3.83 8.99
CA SER A 96 -10.51 4.92 9.21
C SER A 96 -9.90 4.85 10.61
N TYR A 97 -8.57 4.96 10.67
CA TYR A 97 -7.75 5.10 11.88
C TYR A 97 -7.04 6.46 11.90
N THR A 98 -7.45 7.42 11.06
CA THR A 98 -6.88 8.78 11.03
C THR A 98 -6.87 9.42 12.42
N THR A 99 -7.94 9.24 13.19
CA THR A 99 -7.98 9.62 14.60
C THR A 99 -7.75 8.39 15.47
N HIS A 100 -6.63 8.35 16.17
CA HIS A 100 -6.26 7.21 16.99
C HIS A 100 -7.26 7.01 18.15
N PRO A 101 -7.92 5.84 18.28
CA PRO A 101 -9.10 5.68 19.13
C PRO A 101 -8.84 5.75 20.64
N ARG A 102 -7.59 5.55 21.10
CA ARG A 102 -7.24 5.67 22.54
C ARG A 102 -6.69 7.03 22.94
N THR A 103 -6.02 7.72 22.02
CA THR A 103 -5.19 8.90 22.34
C THR A 103 -5.72 10.17 21.70
N GLY A 104 -6.61 10.05 20.70
CA GLY A 104 -7.11 11.17 19.92
C GLY A 104 -6.05 11.80 18.99
N ASP A 105 -4.88 11.17 18.82
CA ASP A 105 -3.86 11.64 17.87
C ASP A 105 -4.41 11.59 16.44
N VAL A 106 -4.28 12.70 15.72
CA VAL A 106 -4.71 12.78 14.32
C VAL A 106 -3.48 12.60 13.42
N TYR A 107 -3.42 11.46 12.74
CA TYR A 107 -2.33 11.07 11.86
C TYR A 107 -2.83 10.06 10.83
N SER A 108 -3.03 10.53 9.60
CA SER A 108 -3.72 9.72 8.59
C SER A 108 -2.90 8.52 8.11
N ALA A 109 -1.57 8.53 8.26
CA ALA A 109 -0.75 7.38 7.88
C ALA A 109 -0.99 6.12 8.74
N TYR A 110 -1.69 6.21 9.89
CA TYR A 110 -2.18 5.01 10.57
C TYR A 110 -3.10 4.16 9.69
N ASN A 111 -3.79 4.78 8.72
CA ASN A 111 -4.68 4.08 7.82
C ASN A 111 -3.97 3.00 7.02
N LYS A 112 -2.74 3.23 6.54
CA LYS A 112 -2.02 2.28 5.67
C LYS A 112 -1.86 0.88 6.31
N PRO A 113 -1.28 0.72 7.52
CA PRO A 113 -1.21 -0.59 8.15
C PRO A 113 -2.59 -1.17 8.49
N VAL A 114 -3.53 -0.36 9.00
CA VAL A 114 -4.88 -0.85 9.37
C VAL A 114 -5.66 -1.34 8.16
N ALA A 115 -5.58 -0.62 7.04
CA ALA A 115 -6.18 -0.95 5.77
C ALA A 115 -5.70 -2.32 5.29
N VAL A 116 -4.39 -2.57 5.30
CA VAL A 116 -3.81 -3.83 4.84
C VAL A 116 -4.16 -4.99 5.79
N ILE A 117 -4.14 -4.77 7.11
CA ILE A 117 -4.58 -5.78 8.10
C ILE A 117 -6.02 -6.20 7.83
N ASP A 118 -6.93 -5.23 7.70
CA ASP A 118 -8.35 -5.47 7.52
C ASP A 118 -8.66 -6.11 6.15
N TRP A 119 -7.94 -5.72 5.10
CA TRP A 119 -8.02 -6.36 3.78
C TRP A 119 -7.58 -7.82 3.80
N LEU A 120 -6.40 -8.14 4.36
CA LEU A 120 -5.93 -9.53 4.48
C LEU A 120 -6.84 -10.39 5.38
N ALA A 121 -7.42 -9.78 6.41
CA ALA A 121 -8.34 -10.48 7.31
C ALA A 121 -9.65 -10.85 6.62
N ARG A 122 -10.18 -10.02 5.72
CA ARG A 122 -11.51 -10.23 5.12
C ARG A 122 -11.51 -10.72 3.68
N ASN A 123 -10.34 -10.84 3.04
CA ASN A 123 -10.20 -11.33 1.69
C ASN A 123 -9.27 -12.53 1.62
N ASP A 124 -9.51 -13.38 0.63
CA ASP A 124 -8.72 -14.56 0.35
C ASP A 124 -7.75 -14.26 -0.80
N VAL A 125 -6.62 -13.64 -0.45
CA VAL A 125 -5.56 -13.26 -1.40
C VAL A 125 -4.85 -14.51 -1.90
N LYS A 126 -4.99 -14.80 -3.19
CA LYS A 126 -4.48 -16.01 -3.84
C LYS A 126 -3.10 -15.84 -4.44
N GLU A 127 -2.73 -14.61 -4.72
CA GLU A 127 -1.45 -14.28 -5.33
C GLU A 127 -0.29 -14.53 -4.35
N GLU A 128 0.82 -15.01 -4.88
CA GLU A 128 2.02 -15.33 -4.09
C GLU A 128 2.71 -14.08 -3.55
N TYR A 129 2.60 -12.97 -4.27
CA TYR A 129 3.19 -11.68 -3.89
C TYR A 129 2.13 -10.59 -3.85
N VAL A 130 2.38 -9.59 -3.00
CA VAL A 130 1.60 -8.35 -2.95
C VAL A 130 2.52 -7.18 -3.27
N LEU A 131 2.10 -6.34 -4.20
CA LEU A 131 2.69 -5.03 -4.46
C LEU A 131 1.81 -3.97 -3.78
N ILE A 132 2.31 -3.33 -2.73
CA ILE A 132 1.66 -2.14 -2.14
C ILE A 132 2.33 -0.91 -2.73
N ILE A 133 1.53 -0.06 -3.38
CA ILE A 133 1.98 1.18 -4.03
C ILE A 133 1.04 2.32 -3.64
N ASP A 134 1.56 3.55 -3.56
CA ASP A 134 0.73 4.71 -3.21
C ASP A 134 -0.11 5.18 -4.41
N ALA A 135 -1.27 5.78 -4.15
CA ALA A 135 -2.17 6.24 -5.21
C ALA A 135 -1.62 7.45 -5.99
N ASP A 136 -0.68 8.21 -5.41
CA ASP A 136 -0.01 9.34 -6.06
C ASP A 136 1.21 8.93 -6.89
N MET A 137 1.12 7.78 -7.54
CA MET A 137 2.18 7.21 -8.35
C MET A 137 1.70 6.92 -9.79
N ILE A 138 2.59 7.12 -10.77
CA ILE A 138 2.38 6.69 -12.16
C ILE A 138 3.31 5.52 -12.46
N MET A 139 2.74 4.37 -12.83
CA MET A 139 3.52 3.20 -13.25
C MET A 139 4.02 3.36 -14.69
N ARG A 140 5.30 3.06 -14.91
CA ARG A 140 5.97 3.11 -16.22
C ARG A 140 6.44 1.74 -16.68
N ALA A 141 6.70 0.83 -15.75
CA ALA A 141 7.12 -0.54 -16.00
C ALA A 141 6.59 -1.46 -14.90
N PRO A 142 6.45 -2.77 -15.16
CA PRO A 142 5.89 -3.69 -14.19
C PRO A 142 6.91 -4.07 -13.11
N PHE A 143 6.42 -4.32 -11.91
CA PHE A 143 7.10 -5.02 -10.83
C PHE A 143 6.79 -6.52 -10.94
N ILE A 144 7.82 -7.31 -11.23
CA ILE A 144 7.76 -8.75 -11.46
C ILE A 144 8.68 -9.43 -10.44
N PRO A 145 8.14 -10.24 -9.51
CA PRO A 145 8.89 -10.81 -8.39
C PRO A 145 10.26 -11.39 -8.76
N GLU A 146 10.33 -12.19 -9.81
CA GLU A 146 11.55 -12.87 -10.22
C GLU A 146 12.61 -11.90 -10.72
N SER A 147 12.21 -10.93 -11.56
CA SER A 147 13.16 -9.97 -12.15
C SER A 147 13.57 -8.88 -11.17
N ASP A 148 12.72 -8.59 -10.18
CA ASP A 148 13.00 -7.62 -9.11
C ASP A 148 13.67 -8.28 -7.88
N GLY A 149 13.76 -9.61 -7.85
CA GLY A 149 14.45 -10.39 -6.82
C GLY A 149 13.65 -10.60 -5.53
N ALA A 150 12.34 -10.35 -5.55
CA ALA A 150 11.45 -10.64 -4.43
C ALA A 150 11.34 -12.15 -4.22
N LYS A 151 11.44 -12.59 -2.96
CA LYS A 151 11.27 -13.99 -2.55
C LYS A 151 10.89 -14.08 -1.06
N PRO A 152 10.47 -15.24 -0.53
CA PRO A 152 10.23 -15.38 0.90
C PRO A 152 11.42 -14.91 1.75
N GLY A 153 11.15 -14.07 2.75
CA GLY A 153 12.12 -13.38 3.61
C GLY A 153 12.83 -12.17 2.95
N ARG A 154 12.54 -11.87 1.68
CA ARG A 154 13.20 -10.79 0.93
C ARG A 154 12.20 -9.96 0.10
N ALA A 155 11.83 -8.81 0.64
CA ALA A 155 10.98 -7.83 -0.03
C ALA A 155 11.79 -6.91 -0.95
N VAL A 156 11.11 -6.14 -1.79
CA VAL A 156 11.70 -5.13 -2.68
C VAL A 156 11.02 -3.79 -2.44
N SER A 157 11.81 -2.73 -2.26
CA SER A 157 11.29 -1.40 -1.95
C SER A 157 12.22 -0.29 -2.48
N ALA A 158 11.75 0.95 -2.49
CA ALA A 158 12.60 2.10 -2.81
C ALA A 158 13.49 2.47 -1.61
N PHE A 159 14.66 3.04 -1.89
CA PHE A 159 15.62 3.47 -0.87
C PHE A 159 15.31 4.87 -0.31
N PHE A 160 15.33 5.02 1.02
CA PHE A 160 14.98 6.25 1.74
C PHE A 160 16.08 6.66 2.73
N PRO A 161 17.16 7.31 2.26
CA PRO A 161 18.39 7.54 3.04
C PRO A 161 18.21 8.43 4.27
N TYR A 162 17.15 9.25 4.32
CA TYR A 162 16.89 10.13 5.45
C TYR A 162 16.35 9.41 6.69
N MET A 163 16.00 8.11 6.60
CA MET A 163 15.56 7.31 7.74
C MET A 163 16.74 6.96 8.67
N LYS A 164 17.20 7.92 9.48
CA LYS A 164 18.37 7.78 10.36
C LYS A 164 18.16 6.87 11.57
N GLY A 165 16.90 6.62 11.94
CA GLY A 165 16.49 5.87 13.12
C GLY A 165 16.86 4.38 13.10
N VAL A 166 17.23 3.83 11.94
CA VAL A 166 17.46 2.39 11.75
C VAL A 166 18.71 1.85 12.44
N SER A 167 19.68 2.70 12.77
CA SER A 167 20.98 2.31 13.34
C SER A 167 21.35 3.09 14.61
N ASN A 168 20.42 3.91 15.14
CA ASN A 168 20.66 4.74 16.32
C ASN A 168 19.84 4.26 17.54
N ARG A 169 19.77 5.10 18.59
CA ARG A 169 19.01 4.84 19.83
C ARG A 169 17.55 4.47 19.57
N LEU A 170 16.92 4.95 18.50
CA LEU A 170 15.52 4.64 18.18
C LEU A 170 15.36 3.15 17.89
N ALA A 171 16.16 2.59 16.98
CA ALA A 171 16.15 1.15 16.71
C ALA A 171 16.50 0.31 17.95
N LEU A 172 17.47 0.74 18.76
CA LEU A 172 17.82 0.06 20.02
C LEU A 172 16.67 0.04 21.02
N LYS A 173 15.81 1.06 21.02
CA LYS A 173 14.66 1.14 21.93
C LYS A 173 13.50 0.26 21.49
N HIS A 174 13.23 0.20 20.19
CA HIS A 174 12.04 -0.48 19.66
C HIS A 174 12.29 -1.93 19.23
N ILE A 175 13.49 -2.26 18.75
CA ILE A 175 13.86 -3.61 18.29
C ILE A 175 15.27 -4.04 18.79
N PRO A 176 15.56 -3.95 20.11
CA PRO A 176 16.87 -4.32 20.68
C PRO A 176 17.29 -5.76 20.38
N GLU A 177 16.32 -6.65 20.17
CA GLU A 177 16.52 -8.08 19.92
C GLU A 177 16.90 -8.40 18.46
N VAL A 178 16.65 -7.50 17.51
CA VAL A 178 17.01 -7.72 16.11
C VAL A 178 18.50 -7.53 15.94
N THR A 179 19.22 -8.57 15.54
CA THR A 179 20.68 -8.51 15.38
C THR A 179 21.06 -7.45 14.32
N PRO A 180 22.00 -6.54 14.61
CA PRO A 180 22.47 -5.57 13.64
C PRO A 180 23.09 -6.22 12.40
N HIS A 181 22.78 -5.68 11.22
CA HIS A 181 23.38 -6.09 9.96
C HIS A 181 24.76 -5.46 9.75
N ASN A 182 25.68 -6.24 9.18
CA ASN A 182 27.05 -5.81 8.88
C ASN A 182 27.28 -5.55 7.39
N ASP A 183 26.25 -5.07 6.68
CA ASP A 183 26.27 -4.75 5.26
C ASP A 183 25.71 -3.33 5.03
N THR A 184 25.84 -2.84 3.79
CA THR A 184 25.34 -1.52 3.38
C THR A 184 24.18 -1.56 2.38
N LEU A 185 23.56 -2.72 2.16
CA LEU A 185 22.63 -2.94 1.05
C LEU A 185 21.32 -2.14 1.17
N ALA A 186 20.86 -1.95 2.42
CA ALA A 186 19.59 -1.29 2.72
C ALA A 186 19.72 -0.21 3.81
N GLY A 187 20.91 0.38 3.93
CA GLY A 187 21.22 1.42 4.91
C GLY A 187 22.64 1.29 5.46
N PRO A 188 22.99 2.00 6.54
CA PRO A 188 24.33 1.98 7.11
C PRO A 188 24.66 0.67 7.83
N VAL A 189 25.95 0.35 7.96
CA VAL A 189 26.46 -0.75 8.81
C VAL A 189 25.96 -0.57 10.25
N GLY A 190 25.53 -1.66 10.88
CA GLY A 190 24.97 -1.67 12.23
C GLY A 190 23.47 -1.34 12.27
N ARG A 191 22.80 -1.21 11.12
CA ARG A 191 21.34 -1.07 11.05
C ARG A 191 20.62 -2.29 11.62
N ARG A 192 19.50 -2.06 12.29
CA ARG A 192 18.55 -3.09 12.75
C ARG A 192 17.23 -3.06 11.97
N GLY A 193 17.02 -2.01 11.17
CA GLY A 193 15.95 -1.92 10.19
C GLY A 193 16.49 -1.41 8.86
N ASP A 194 15.67 -1.43 7.82
CA ASP A 194 16.04 -0.96 6.48
C ASP A 194 15.55 0.47 6.22
N GLN A 195 16.33 1.22 5.43
CA GLN A 195 15.99 2.56 4.96
C GLN A 195 15.11 2.47 3.70
N VAL A 196 13.83 2.14 3.90
CA VAL A 196 12.92 1.75 2.81
C VAL A 196 11.54 2.42 2.90
N GLY A 197 10.85 2.50 1.76
CA GLY A 197 9.51 3.08 1.67
C GLY A 197 9.00 3.20 0.23
N GLY A 198 7.97 4.02 0.03
CA GLY A 198 7.38 4.30 -1.29
C GLY A 198 6.51 3.15 -1.81
N PHE A 199 7.12 2.08 -2.29
CA PHE A 199 6.43 0.85 -2.67
C PHE A 199 7.00 -0.35 -1.91
N THR A 200 6.25 -1.43 -1.81
CA THR A 200 6.78 -2.71 -1.35
C THR A 200 6.21 -3.87 -2.16
N LEU A 201 7.10 -4.70 -2.70
CA LEU A 201 6.76 -5.98 -3.31
C LEU A 201 7.28 -7.08 -2.38
N MET A 202 6.36 -7.89 -1.84
CA MET A 202 6.73 -8.91 -0.86
C MET A 202 5.87 -10.17 -0.98
N TYR A 203 6.41 -11.28 -0.51
CA TYR A 203 5.69 -12.54 -0.44
C TYR A 203 4.47 -12.42 0.49
N THR A 204 3.32 -12.95 0.09
CA THR A 204 2.05 -12.74 0.79
C THR A 204 2.10 -13.25 2.23
N GLU A 205 2.78 -14.37 2.50
CA GLU A 205 2.92 -14.86 3.88
C GLU A 205 3.85 -14.00 4.75
N ASP A 206 4.85 -13.35 4.15
CA ASP A 206 5.67 -12.37 4.87
C ASP A 206 4.83 -11.16 5.25
N LEU A 207 4.00 -10.67 4.32
CA LEU A 207 3.08 -9.56 4.59
C LEU A 207 2.16 -9.89 5.77
N ARG A 208 1.60 -11.11 5.83
CA ARG A 208 0.74 -11.54 6.95
C ARG A 208 1.45 -11.53 8.31
N ARG A 209 2.76 -11.77 8.35
CA ARG A 209 3.58 -11.68 9.58
C ARG A 209 3.95 -10.24 9.93
N VAL A 210 4.18 -9.40 8.92
CA VAL A 210 4.61 -8.00 9.07
C VAL A 210 3.47 -7.08 9.52
N VAL A 211 2.28 -7.19 8.90
CA VAL A 211 1.23 -6.17 9.07
C VAL A 211 0.74 -5.94 10.51
N PRO A 212 0.61 -6.95 11.40
CA PRO A 212 0.20 -6.68 12.78
C PRO A 212 1.27 -5.91 13.58
N LEU A 213 2.55 -6.14 13.26
CA LEU A 213 3.67 -5.43 13.86
C LEU A 213 3.85 -4.03 13.28
N TRP A 214 3.46 -3.82 12.02
CA TRP A 214 3.55 -2.52 11.35
C TRP A 214 2.77 -1.46 12.12
N LEU A 215 1.48 -1.69 12.43
CA LEU A 215 0.70 -0.74 13.24
C LEU A 215 1.31 -0.51 14.63
N LYS A 216 1.75 -1.58 15.31
CA LYS A 216 2.36 -1.48 16.64
C LYS A 216 3.59 -0.59 16.62
N TYR A 217 4.54 -0.83 15.74
CA TYR A 217 5.77 -0.03 15.68
C TYR A 217 5.51 1.38 15.17
N THR A 218 4.51 1.60 14.33
CA THR A 218 4.02 2.94 13.97
C THR A 218 3.57 3.69 15.23
N GLU A 219 2.71 3.09 16.06
CA GLU A 219 2.27 3.69 17.33
C GLU A 219 3.46 3.94 18.27
N ASP A 220 4.35 2.96 18.44
CA ASP A 220 5.50 3.09 19.35
C ASP A 220 6.43 4.25 18.97
N VAL A 221 6.79 4.39 17.69
CA VAL A 221 7.66 5.48 17.22
C VAL A 221 6.93 6.82 17.28
N ARG A 222 5.64 6.84 16.93
CA ARG A 222 4.83 8.06 16.91
C ARG A 222 4.65 8.69 18.30
N PHE A 223 4.66 7.87 19.35
CA PHE A 223 4.54 8.32 20.74
C PHE A 223 5.87 8.29 21.51
N ASP A 224 6.99 8.00 20.85
CA ASP A 224 8.29 8.06 21.48
C ASP A 224 8.73 9.52 21.68
N PRO A 225 8.99 9.97 22.93
CA PRO A 225 9.38 11.34 23.22
C PRO A 225 10.73 11.75 22.62
N ASP A 226 11.57 10.80 22.19
CA ASP A 226 12.87 11.04 21.57
C ASP A 226 12.82 10.96 20.04
N ALA A 227 11.72 10.48 19.44
CA ALA A 227 11.68 10.23 18.01
C ALA A 227 11.79 11.50 17.15
N TRP A 228 11.41 12.66 17.69
CA TRP A 228 11.57 13.97 17.05
C TRP A 228 13.00 14.22 16.55
N GLU A 229 14.04 13.83 17.31
CA GLU A 229 15.44 14.04 16.93
C GLU A 229 16.08 12.81 16.24
N LEU A 230 15.53 11.61 16.48
CA LEU A 230 16.18 10.36 16.07
C LEU A 230 15.75 9.83 14.70
N THR A 231 14.59 10.26 14.21
CA THR A 231 14.00 9.74 12.96
C THR A 231 14.62 10.35 11.70
N GLY A 232 15.23 11.53 11.79
CA GLY A 232 15.66 12.28 10.59
C GLY A 232 14.52 12.98 9.86
N ASP A 233 13.32 13.05 10.44
CA ASP A 233 12.18 13.77 9.89
C ASP A 233 12.32 15.28 10.08
N THR A 234 12.59 16.00 9.00
CA THR A 234 12.78 17.46 9.04
C THR A 234 11.50 18.23 9.37
N TYR A 235 10.31 17.66 9.18
CA TYR A 235 9.05 18.35 9.43
C TYR A 235 8.60 18.34 10.90
N SER A 236 9.21 17.47 11.72
CA SER A 236 8.85 17.26 13.12
C SER A 236 10.07 17.31 14.04
N SER A 237 11.21 17.82 13.57
CA SER A 237 12.44 17.98 14.36
C SER A 237 12.53 19.34 15.08
N THR A 238 11.41 20.06 15.25
CA THR A 238 11.48 21.46 15.71
C THR A 238 11.54 21.63 17.22
N HIS A 239 10.80 20.79 17.96
CA HIS A 239 10.72 20.87 19.41
C HIS A 239 10.78 19.47 20.04
N PRO A 240 11.35 19.35 21.25
CA PRO A 240 11.32 18.10 21.99
C PRO A 240 9.91 17.54 22.17
N GLY A 241 9.72 16.28 21.79
CA GLY A 241 8.44 15.57 21.86
C GLY A 241 7.52 15.79 20.66
N ASP A 242 7.95 16.53 19.63
CA ASP A 242 7.26 16.57 18.35
C ASP A 242 7.10 15.15 17.79
N LYS A 243 5.96 14.89 17.17
CA LYS A 243 5.66 13.54 16.68
C LYS A 243 6.03 13.41 15.20
N PRO A 244 6.84 12.41 14.80
CA PRO A 244 7.28 12.27 13.41
C PRO A 244 6.17 11.94 12.43
N TRP A 245 6.20 12.60 11.27
CA TRP A 245 5.34 12.32 10.11
C TRP A 245 5.69 10.99 9.46
N ILE A 246 6.97 10.57 9.50
CA ILE A 246 7.44 9.30 8.92
C ILE A 246 7.38 8.12 9.91
N SER A 247 6.60 8.24 10.99
CA SER A 247 6.45 7.17 12.00
C SER A 247 5.97 5.85 11.38
N GLU A 248 5.07 5.93 10.40
CA GLU A 248 4.56 4.77 9.66
C GLU A 248 5.67 4.02 8.91
N MET A 249 6.59 4.74 8.26
CA MET A 249 7.74 4.14 7.55
C MET A 249 8.65 3.36 8.51
N TYR A 250 8.88 3.87 9.72
CA TYR A 250 9.60 3.13 10.77
C TYR A 250 8.80 1.94 11.27
N GLY A 251 7.48 2.09 11.39
CA GLY A 251 6.59 0.99 11.71
C GLY A 251 6.77 -0.17 10.75
N TYR A 252 6.78 0.10 9.44
CA TYR A 252 7.02 -0.87 8.38
C TYR A 252 8.41 -1.52 8.51
N SER A 253 9.45 -0.69 8.57
CA SER A 253 10.85 -1.14 8.60
C SER A 253 11.14 -2.05 9.81
N TYR A 254 10.70 -1.64 11.01
CA TYR A 254 10.89 -2.43 12.23
C TYR A 254 10.04 -3.69 12.25
N ALA A 255 8.81 -3.66 11.70
CA ALA A 255 7.96 -4.84 11.56
C ALA A 255 8.56 -5.89 10.63
N CYS A 256 9.14 -5.46 9.51
CA CYS A 256 9.86 -6.33 8.57
C CYS A 256 11.05 -6.98 9.27
N ALA A 257 11.92 -6.18 9.89
CA ALA A 257 13.10 -6.67 10.58
C ALA A 257 12.75 -7.65 11.72
N LYS A 258 11.74 -7.32 12.52
CA LYS A 258 11.22 -8.20 13.58
C LYS A 258 10.64 -9.51 13.04
N SER A 259 10.13 -9.49 11.83
CA SER A 259 9.61 -10.67 11.12
C SER A 259 10.68 -11.41 10.30
N ASN A 260 11.95 -11.01 10.37
CA ASN A 260 13.02 -11.54 9.54
C ASN A 260 12.72 -11.42 8.03
N VAL A 261 12.17 -10.27 7.63
CA VAL A 261 11.95 -9.88 6.24
C VAL A 261 12.86 -8.68 5.96
N TRP A 262 13.74 -8.81 4.96
CA TRP A 262 14.75 -7.82 4.61
C TRP A 262 14.60 -7.36 3.17
N HIS A 263 15.24 -6.26 2.77
CA HIS A 263 14.95 -5.64 1.47
C HIS A 263 16.08 -5.75 0.46
N ILE A 264 15.69 -5.91 -0.81
CA ILE A 264 16.43 -5.35 -1.95
C ILE A 264 15.96 -3.90 -2.11
N CYS A 265 16.88 -2.96 -2.01
CA CYS A 265 16.60 -1.55 -2.17
C CYS A 265 16.89 -1.13 -3.62
N HIS A 266 15.86 -0.73 -4.36
CA HIS A 266 16.08 -0.05 -5.63
C HIS A 266 16.24 1.44 -5.42
N HIS A 267 17.39 1.96 -5.85
CA HIS A 267 17.70 3.39 -5.80
C HIS A 267 17.05 4.19 -6.94
N SER A 268 16.64 3.52 -8.02
CA SER A 268 16.13 4.13 -9.26
C SER A 268 14.70 3.72 -9.62
N ALA A 269 14.16 2.66 -9.00
CA ALA A 269 12.82 2.16 -9.38
C ALA A 269 11.72 3.20 -9.15
N MET A 270 11.88 4.09 -8.16
CA MET A 270 10.99 5.20 -7.88
C MET A 270 11.72 6.53 -8.03
N LEU A 271 11.10 7.48 -8.73
CA LEU A 271 11.63 8.82 -8.93
C LEU A 271 10.58 9.88 -8.58
N TYR A 272 10.98 10.92 -7.85
CA TYR A 272 10.19 12.16 -7.75
C TYR A 272 10.37 12.98 -9.03
N PRO A 273 9.29 13.37 -9.74
CA PRO A 273 9.42 14.20 -10.93
C PRO A 273 10.21 15.49 -10.65
N GLY A 274 11.06 15.88 -11.59
CA GLY A 274 11.99 17.01 -11.42
C GLY A 274 13.33 16.64 -10.79
N TYR A 275 13.52 15.40 -10.31
CA TYR A 275 14.84 14.91 -9.86
C TYR A 275 15.65 14.37 -11.04
N ASP A 276 16.97 14.38 -10.89
CA ASP A 276 17.86 13.88 -11.95
C ASP A 276 17.65 12.38 -12.20
N VAL A 277 17.63 12.02 -13.48
CA VAL A 277 17.35 10.66 -13.94
C VAL A 277 18.65 9.93 -14.19
N PHE A 278 18.97 8.95 -13.35
CA PHE A 278 20.14 8.08 -13.54
C PHE A 278 19.80 6.84 -14.36
N GLU A 279 18.60 6.31 -14.15
CA GLU A 279 18.04 5.15 -14.81
C GLU A 279 16.55 5.38 -15.06
N PRO A 280 15.96 4.74 -16.08
CA PRO A 280 14.51 4.74 -16.28
C PRO A 280 13.78 4.24 -15.02
N PRO A 281 12.96 5.07 -14.34
CA PRO A 281 12.22 4.61 -13.18
C PRO A 281 11.04 3.73 -13.59
N LYS A 282 10.70 2.76 -12.74
CA LYS A 282 9.48 1.96 -12.87
C LYS A 282 8.24 2.73 -12.45
N VAL A 283 8.40 3.70 -11.54
CA VAL A 283 7.30 4.53 -11.01
C VAL A 283 7.74 5.97 -10.79
N LEU A 284 6.84 6.91 -11.09
CA LEU A 284 6.96 8.33 -10.74
C LEU A 284 6.10 8.63 -9.52
N HIS A 285 6.70 9.11 -8.43
CA HIS A 285 5.97 9.52 -7.23
C HIS A 285 5.77 11.03 -7.21
N TYR A 286 4.56 11.52 -7.47
CA TYR A 286 4.28 12.96 -7.58
C TYR A 286 3.82 13.58 -6.24
N GLY A 287 4.43 13.14 -5.14
CA GLY A 287 4.13 13.59 -3.78
C GLY A 287 4.67 14.98 -3.42
N LEU A 288 5.63 15.50 -4.19
CA LEU A 288 6.31 16.78 -3.96
C LEU A 288 6.00 17.79 -5.07
N THR A 289 6.11 19.08 -4.76
CA THR A 289 6.06 20.15 -5.77
C THR A 289 7.24 20.02 -6.74
N TYR A 290 6.99 20.14 -8.04
CA TYR A 290 8.05 20.24 -9.04
C TYR A 290 7.71 21.26 -10.13
N GLU A 291 8.72 21.71 -10.85
CA GLU A 291 8.59 22.64 -11.97
C GLU A 291 9.34 22.15 -13.20
N ILE A 292 8.79 22.47 -14.37
CA ILE A 292 9.44 22.18 -15.65
C ILE A 292 10.22 23.44 -16.07
N LYS A 293 11.55 23.37 -15.92
CA LYS A 293 12.44 24.52 -16.10
C LYS A 293 12.23 25.19 -17.45
N GLY A 294 12.16 26.52 -17.46
CA GLY A 294 12.01 27.32 -18.68
C GLY A 294 10.61 27.36 -19.30
N THR A 295 9.62 26.68 -18.70
CA THR A 295 8.22 26.72 -19.19
C THR A 295 7.27 27.50 -18.28
N GLY A 296 7.65 27.71 -17.02
CA GLY A 296 6.78 28.28 -15.98
C GLY A 296 5.69 27.31 -15.48
N TYR A 297 5.63 26.08 -16.00
CA TYR A 297 4.70 25.06 -15.52
C TYR A 297 5.20 24.47 -14.20
N LYS A 298 4.28 24.37 -13.24
CA LYS A 298 4.49 23.74 -11.94
C LYS A 298 3.36 22.77 -11.66
N PHE A 299 3.67 21.73 -10.92
CA PHE A 299 2.67 20.77 -10.46
C PHE A 299 2.86 20.51 -8.98
N ASP A 300 1.73 20.43 -8.28
CA ASP A 300 1.63 19.97 -6.92
C ASP A 300 0.25 19.32 -6.74
N LYS A 301 0.23 18.07 -6.25
CA LYS A 301 -1.02 17.36 -6.02
C LYS A 301 -1.92 18.09 -5.02
N HIS A 302 -1.35 18.78 -4.03
CA HIS A 302 -2.08 19.49 -2.98
C HIS A 302 -2.88 20.70 -3.49
N TRP A 303 -2.69 21.12 -4.75
CA TRP A 303 -3.52 22.15 -5.37
C TRP A 303 -4.87 21.60 -5.87
N HIS A 304 -5.03 20.28 -5.90
CA HIS A 304 -6.15 19.56 -6.53
C HIS A 304 -6.96 18.72 -5.51
N TYR A 305 -7.03 19.14 -4.25
CA TYR A 305 -7.84 18.47 -3.21
C TYR A 305 -9.32 18.38 -3.58
N ASP A 306 -9.86 19.47 -4.12
CA ASP A 306 -11.27 19.62 -4.48
C ASP A 306 -11.55 19.34 -5.97
N PHE A 307 -10.58 18.77 -6.70
CA PHE A 307 -10.75 18.48 -8.12
C PHE A 307 -11.70 17.30 -8.31
N ASP A 308 -12.77 17.51 -9.08
CA ASP A 308 -13.72 16.46 -9.45
C ASP A 308 -13.35 15.81 -10.80
N PRO A 309 -12.73 14.62 -10.83
CA PRO A 309 -12.38 13.95 -12.08
C PRO A 309 -13.60 13.41 -12.84
N PHE A 310 -14.80 13.46 -12.26
CA PHE A 310 -16.01 12.85 -12.81
C PHE A 310 -16.91 13.82 -13.55
N GLN A 311 -16.66 15.12 -13.42
CA GLN A 311 -17.41 16.18 -14.10
C GLN A 311 -17.28 16.05 -15.63
N CYS A 312 -18.38 15.75 -16.31
CA CYS A 312 -18.49 15.78 -17.78
C CYS A 312 -18.45 17.23 -18.32
N PRO A 313 -18.09 17.44 -19.60
CA PRO A 313 -18.10 18.77 -20.21
C PRO A 313 -19.53 19.38 -20.23
N PRO A 314 -19.65 20.72 -20.25
CA PRO A 314 -18.60 21.69 -20.54
C PRO A 314 -17.67 22.00 -19.37
N TRP A 315 -16.37 22.14 -19.66
CA TRP A 315 -15.35 22.41 -18.65
C TRP A 315 -14.96 23.89 -18.62
N SER A 316 -14.84 24.45 -17.42
CA SER A 316 -14.40 25.84 -17.26
C SER A 316 -12.94 25.92 -16.82
N PHE A 317 -12.04 26.21 -17.76
CA PHE A 317 -10.63 26.46 -17.47
C PHE A 317 -10.44 27.89 -16.96
N LYS A 318 -10.57 28.11 -15.64
CA LYS A 318 -10.36 29.44 -15.03
C LYS A 318 -8.94 29.56 -14.45
N PRO A 319 -8.35 30.77 -14.40
CA PRO A 319 -7.14 31.01 -13.63
C PRO A 319 -7.44 30.79 -12.15
N THR A 320 -6.77 29.85 -11.49
CA THR A 320 -6.85 29.78 -10.02
C THR A 320 -5.86 30.80 -9.48
N GLY A 321 -6.26 31.59 -8.46
CA GLY A 321 -5.41 32.61 -7.84
C GLY A 321 -4.17 32.09 -7.11
N LYS A 322 -3.73 30.86 -7.40
CA LYS A 322 -2.60 30.14 -6.79
C LYS A 322 -1.45 29.84 -7.77
N GLY A 323 -1.46 30.45 -8.96
CA GLY A 323 -0.32 30.38 -9.90
C GLY A 323 -0.40 29.25 -10.93
N SER A 324 -1.43 28.40 -10.89
CA SER A 324 -1.79 27.48 -11.98
C SER A 324 -3.15 27.86 -12.56
N LYS A 325 -3.28 27.86 -13.90
CA LYS A 325 -4.60 27.74 -14.53
C LYS A 325 -5.15 26.39 -14.05
N GLY A 326 -6.28 26.36 -13.37
CA GLY A 326 -6.78 25.14 -12.74
C GLY A 326 -8.23 24.95 -13.07
N SER A 327 -8.59 23.74 -13.50
CA SER A 327 -9.98 23.32 -13.54
C SER A 327 -10.40 22.86 -12.15
N LEU A 328 -11.66 23.10 -11.79
CA LEU A 328 -12.26 22.50 -10.59
C LEU A 328 -12.76 21.07 -10.83
N GLY A 329 -12.81 20.64 -12.09
CA GLY A 329 -13.19 19.27 -12.45
C GLY A 329 -13.00 18.97 -13.94
N GLY A 330 -13.16 17.71 -14.32
CA GLY A 330 -12.99 17.25 -15.70
C GLY A 330 -11.57 16.88 -16.03
N LEU A 331 -10.80 17.83 -16.59
CA LEU A 331 -9.39 17.67 -16.97
C LEU A 331 -8.51 18.66 -16.21
N PHE A 332 -7.27 18.25 -15.91
CA PHE A 332 -6.25 19.22 -15.52
C PHE A 332 -5.91 20.13 -16.70
N PHE A 333 -5.46 21.34 -16.37
CA PHE A 333 -4.96 22.25 -17.39
C PHE A 333 -3.78 21.61 -18.12
N HIS A 334 -3.82 21.61 -19.45
CA HIS A 334 -2.80 20.98 -20.28
C HIS A 334 -1.41 21.53 -19.94
N PRO A 335 -0.43 20.65 -19.69
CA PRO A 335 0.94 21.08 -19.51
C PRO A 335 1.53 21.59 -20.85
N PRO A 336 2.75 22.15 -20.85
CA PRO A 336 3.46 22.44 -22.09
C PRO A 336 3.55 21.19 -22.97
N ARG A 337 3.41 21.38 -24.28
CA ARG A 337 3.56 20.29 -25.25
C ARG A 337 4.99 19.72 -25.17
N PRO A 338 5.21 18.39 -25.19
CA PRO A 338 6.54 17.80 -25.05
C PRO A 338 7.61 18.38 -26.01
N SER A 339 7.26 18.59 -27.28
CA SER A 339 8.10 19.18 -28.34
C SER A 339 8.43 20.66 -28.12
N SER A 340 7.75 21.33 -27.20
CA SER A 340 8.06 22.71 -26.83
C SER A 340 9.21 22.82 -25.83
N LEU A 341 9.65 21.69 -25.24
CA LEU A 341 10.78 21.67 -24.32
C LEU A 341 12.08 22.05 -25.03
N LYS A 342 12.88 22.89 -24.36
CA LYS A 342 14.17 23.38 -24.89
C LYS A 342 15.38 22.66 -24.30
N THR A 343 15.17 21.85 -23.27
CA THR A 343 16.20 21.06 -22.60
C THR A 343 16.68 19.89 -23.48
N LYS A 344 17.86 19.34 -23.17
CA LYS A 344 18.51 18.28 -23.96
C LYS A 344 19.10 17.21 -23.06
N GLY A 345 19.35 16.01 -23.61
CA GLY A 345 19.99 14.91 -22.89
C GLY A 345 19.24 14.51 -21.62
N ALA A 346 19.95 14.35 -20.50
CA ALA A 346 19.36 13.97 -19.22
C ALA A 346 18.33 14.99 -18.69
N GLU A 347 18.51 16.29 -18.95
CA GLU A 347 17.55 17.31 -18.55
C GLU A 347 16.24 17.20 -19.34
N LEU A 348 16.31 16.84 -20.62
CA LEU A 348 15.12 16.59 -21.43
C LEU A 348 14.33 15.42 -20.86
N LEU A 349 15.01 14.31 -20.53
CA LEU A 349 14.33 13.16 -19.94
C LEU A 349 13.69 13.51 -18.59
N ARG A 350 14.40 14.21 -17.70
CA ARG A 350 13.84 14.71 -16.43
C ARG A 350 12.55 15.50 -16.66
N ASP A 351 12.59 16.45 -17.59
CA ASP A 351 11.45 17.32 -17.88
C ASP A 351 10.30 16.56 -18.54
N LEU A 352 10.58 15.60 -19.43
CA LEU A 352 9.58 14.70 -20.02
C LEU A 352 8.91 13.82 -18.96
N LEU A 353 9.67 13.24 -18.03
CA LEU A 353 9.09 12.50 -16.89
C LEU A 353 8.24 13.41 -15.98
N GLY A 354 8.62 14.69 -15.87
CA GLY A 354 7.80 15.71 -15.23
C GLY A 354 6.46 15.95 -15.95
N LEU A 355 6.46 16.05 -17.28
CA LEU A 355 5.23 16.16 -18.07
C LEU A 355 4.40 14.87 -18.08
N GLN A 356 5.03 13.72 -17.88
CA GLN A 356 4.36 12.42 -17.89
C GLN A 356 3.27 12.28 -16.86
N VAL A 357 3.44 12.88 -15.68
CA VAL A 357 2.43 12.83 -14.63
C VAL A 357 1.10 13.47 -15.06
N PRO A 358 1.04 14.80 -15.36
CA PRO A 358 -0.22 15.44 -15.75
C PRO A 358 -0.79 14.92 -17.07
N ILE A 359 0.05 14.52 -18.04
CA ILE A 359 -0.42 13.94 -19.32
C ILE A 359 -1.11 12.59 -19.06
N THR A 360 -0.49 11.69 -18.29
CA THR A 360 -1.07 10.38 -17.96
C THR A 360 -2.36 10.53 -17.14
N LEU A 361 -2.41 11.49 -16.22
CA LEU A 361 -3.63 11.78 -15.45
C LEU A 361 -4.77 12.25 -16.35
N ASN A 362 -4.49 13.18 -17.28
CA ASN A 362 -5.49 13.60 -18.26
C ASN A 362 -5.91 12.47 -19.21
N ALA A 363 -5.00 11.58 -19.61
CA ALA A 363 -5.33 10.42 -20.42
C ALA A 363 -6.30 9.47 -19.69
N ALA A 364 -6.05 9.23 -18.39
CA ALA A 364 -6.95 8.46 -17.53
C ALA A 364 -8.35 9.10 -17.41
N PHE A 365 -8.41 10.42 -17.24
CA PHE A 365 -9.67 11.14 -17.19
C PHE A 365 -10.41 11.08 -18.53
N CYS A 366 -9.71 11.23 -19.65
CA CYS A 366 -10.27 11.16 -20.99
C CYS A 366 -10.83 9.77 -21.33
N GLU A 367 -10.13 8.69 -20.98
CA GLU A 367 -10.65 7.32 -21.14
C GLU A 367 -12.01 7.17 -20.44
N ARG A 368 -12.08 7.66 -19.19
CA ARG A 368 -13.32 7.63 -18.41
C ARG A 368 -14.40 8.52 -19.04
N HIS A 369 -14.08 9.77 -19.38
CA HIS A 369 -15.08 10.70 -19.92
C HIS A 369 -15.66 10.19 -21.24
N ARG A 370 -14.84 9.60 -22.13
CA ARG A 370 -15.33 8.95 -23.36
C ARG A 370 -16.24 7.75 -23.09
N ALA A 371 -16.02 7.03 -22.00
CA ALA A 371 -16.84 5.87 -21.64
C ALA A 371 -18.19 6.24 -20.98
N TYR A 372 -18.27 7.36 -20.26
CA TYR A 372 -19.41 7.67 -19.39
C TYR A 372 -20.12 9.00 -19.68
N CYS A 373 -19.50 9.94 -20.39
CA CYS A 373 -20.12 11.21 -20.75
C CYS A 373 -20.78 11.15 -22.13
N SER A 374 -21.79 11.97 -22.35
CA SER A 374 -22.35 12.17 -23.70
C SER A 374 -21.26 12.70 -24.64
N PRO A 375 -21.14 12.16 -25.87
CA PRO A 375 -20.22 12.69 -26.87
C PRO A 375 -20.47 14.19 -27.11
N SER A 376 -19.40 14.97 -27.20
CA SER A 376 -19.45 16.40 -27.48
C SER A 376 -18.19 16.86 -28.22
N GLU A 377 -18.28 17.95 -28.98
CA GLU A 377 -17.12 18.52 -29.67
C GLU A 377 -16.01 18.93 -28.70
N GLU A 378 -16.36 19.41 -27.50
CA GLU A 378 -15.39 19.76 -26.47
C GLU A 378 -14.66 18.53 -25.93
N LEU A 379 -15.39 17.43 -25.66
CA LEU A 379 -14.79 16.16 -25.20
C LEU A 379 -13.75 15.65 -26.21
N GLU A 380 -14.15 15.53 -27.48
CA GLU A 380 -13.25 14.96 -28.50
C GLU A 380 -12.09 15.88 -28.84
N ARG A 381 -12.29 17.20 -28.83
CA ARG A 381 -11.21 18.16 -29.08
C ARG A 381 -10.18 18.13 -27.95
N GLU A 382 -10.61 18.20 -26.69
CA GLU A 382 -9.67 18.21 -25.55
C GLU A 382 -9.00 16.86 -25.37
N CYS A 383 -9.74 15.76 -25.47
CA CYS A 383 -9.13 14.43 -25.33
C CYS A 383 -8.29 14.03 -26.54
N GLY A 384 -8.61 14.50 -27.75
CA GLY A 384 -7.73 14.36 -28.90
C GLY A 384 -6.38 15.06 -28.70
N LEU A 385 -6.37 16.24 -28.06
CA LEU A 385 -5.12 16.91 -27.67
C LEU A 385 -4.32 16.11 -26.64
N VAL A 386 -4.99 15.48 -25.68
CA VAL A 386 -4.33 14.59 -24.70
C VAL A 386 -3.70 13.38 -25.39
N ASP A 387 -4.41 12.75 -26.32
CA ASP A 387 -3.89 11.61 -27.09
C ASP A 387 -2.63 12.01 -27.88
N GLU A 388 -2.63 13.19 -28.51
CA GLU A 388 -1.44 13.73 -29.19
C GLU A 388 -0.26 13.95 -28.21
N TYR A 389 -0.53 14.54 -27.05
CA TYR A 389 0.50 14.85 -26.05
C TYR A 389 1.11 13.58 -25.48
N GLU A 390 0.28 12.58 -25.19
CA GLU A 390 0.73 11.30 -24.67
C GLU A 390 1.59 10.55 -25.69
N LYS A 391 1.14 10.47 -26.94
CA LYS A 391 1.92 9.83 -28.00
C LYS A 391 3.27 10.51 -28.20
N GLU A 392 3.27 11.83 -28.30
CA GLU A 392 4.49 12.62 -28.50
C GLU A 392 5.46 12.47 -27.34
N MET A 393 4.96 12.50 -26.11
CA MET A 393 5.74 12.26 -24.90
C MET A 393 6.33 10.86 -24.86
N ASP A 394 5.55 9.82 -25.14
CA ASP A 394 6.01 8.43 -25.14
C ASP A 394 7.12 8.21 -26.18
N ASP A 395 6.95 8.76 -27.39
CA ASP A 395 7.95 8.69 -28.47
C ASP A 395 9.26 9.38 -28.05
N MET A 396 9.17 10.59 -27.46
CA MET A 396 10.35 11.34 -27.00
C MET A 396 11.04 10.70 -25.79
N ILE A 397 10.28 10.15 -24.85
CA ILE A 397 10.82 9.41 -23.69
C ILE A 397 11.56 8.17 -24.18
N ALA A 398 10.95 7.40 -25.07
CA ALA A 398 11.58 6.20 -25.61
C ALA A 398 12.91 6.51 -26.32
N GLU A 399 12.96 7.59 -27.11
CA GLU A 399 14.19 8.07 -27.72
C GLU A 399 15.23 8.52 -26.68
N ALA A 400 14.82 9.31 -25.68
CA ALA A 400 15.71 9.81 -24.65
C ALA A 400 16.31 8.68 -23.79
N GLU A 401 15.51 7.67 -23.41
CA GLU A 401 15.95 6.50 -22.65
C GLU A 401 16.85 5.56 -23.45
N ALA A 402 16.59 5.41 -24.75
CA ALA A 402 17.45 4.63 -25.65
C ALA A 402 18.83 5.28 -25.82
N ASN A 403 18.90 6.61 -25.71
CA ASN A 403 20.14 7.38 -25.78
C ASN A 403 20.84 7.55 -24.41
N MET A 404 20.22 7.12 -23.30
CA MET A 404 20.88 7.16 -22.01
C MET A 404 22.05 6.16 -21.95
N PRO A 405 23.17 6.54 -21.31
CA PRO A 405 24.26 5.61 -21.04
C PRO A 405 23.74 4.35 -20.35
N ASP A 406 24.35 3.20 -20.65
CA ASP A 406 24.05 1.97 -19.95
C ASP A 406 24.37 2.13 -18.45
N PRO A 407 23.40 1.93 -17.53
CA PRO A 407 23.71 1.94 -16.11
C PRO A 407 24.71 0.86 -15.73
N CYS A 408 24.72 -0.27 -16.45
CA CYS A 408 25.71 -1.30 -16.24
C CYS A 408 27.03 -0.96 -16.95
N ARG A 409 27.79 -0.05 -16.33
CA ARG A 409 29.12 0.34 -16.78
C ARG A 409 30.04 0.55 -15.61
N ASP A 410 31.30 0.23 -15.83
CA ASP A 410 32.38 0.64 -14.94
C ASP A 410 32.66 2.13 -15.15
N THR A 411 32.76 2.88 -14.06
CA THR A 411 33.03 4.33 -14.08
C THR A 411 34.53 4.62 -13.99
N ASP A 412 35.34 3.65 -13.58
CA ASP A 412 36.81 3.74 -13.54
C ASP A 412 37.47 2.69 -14.44
N THR A 413 38.51 3.11 -15.17
CA THR A 413 39.32 2.22 -16.00
C THR A 413 40.00 1.08 -15.23
N ARG A 414 40.16 1.21 -13.92
CA ARG A 414 40.82 0.24 -13.03
C ARG A 414 39.86 -0.82 -12.49
N CYS A 415 38.55 -0.72 -12.75
CA CYS A 415 37.54 -1.64 -12.21
C CYS A 415 37.87 -3.13 -12.45
N GLY A 416 38.35 -3.49 -13.65
CA GLY A 416 38.78 -4.87 -13.91
C GLY A 416 40.00 -5.33 -13.09
N THR A 417 40.92 -4.41 -12.78
CA THR A 417 42.08 -4.69 -11.92
C THR A 417 41.64 -4.89 -10.48
N TRP A 418 40.79 -3.99 -9.97
CA TRP A 418 40.23 -4.10 -8.62
C TRP A 418 39.39 -5.36 -8.44
N ALA A 419 38.54 -5.69 -9.42
CA ALA A 419 37.76 -6.92 -9.40
C ALA A 419 38.67 -8.17 -9.34
N THR A 420 39.74 -8.21 -10.14
CA THR A 420 40.72 -9.30 -10.11
C THR A 420 41.48 -9.38 -8.79
N ALA A 421 41.67 -8.24 -8.10
CA ALA A 421 42.31 -8.17 -6.79
C ALA A 421 41.39 -8.58 -5.62
N GLY A 422 40.14 -8.96 -5.89
CA GLY A 422 39.16 -9.34 -4.87
C GLY A 422 38.42 -8.15 -4.24
N GLU A 423 38.54 -6.94 -4.79
CA GLU A 423 37.88 -5.74 -4.24
C GLU A 423 36.35 -5.85 -4.30
N CYS A 424 35.79 -6.67 -5.19
CA CYS A 424 34.35 -6.93 -5.23
C CYS A 424 33.82 -7.50 -3.90
N ASP A 425 34.65 -8.28 -3.18
CA ASP A 425 34.30 -8.84 -1.87
C ASP A 425 34.82 -7.95 -0.73
N ILE A 426 36.02 -7.39 -0.87
CA ILE A 426 36.71 -6.60 0.18
C ILE A 426 36.11 -5.20 0.33
N ASN A 427 35.76 -4.57 -0.79
CA ASN A 427 35.27 -3.19 -0.88
C ASN A 427 33.99 -3.14 -1.73
N SER A 428 33.08 -4.06 -1.43
CA SER A 428 31.84 -4.30 -2.18
C SER A 428 31.02 -3.03 -2.40
N GLY A 429 30.88 -2.17 -1.38
CA GLY A 429 30.10 -0.93 -1.49
C GLY A 429 30.63 0.05 -2.55
N PHE A 430 31.96 0.27 -2.61
CA PHE A 430 32.54 1.11 -3.65
C PHE A 430 32.48 0.44 -5.01
N MET A 431 32.78 -0.85 -5.06
CA MET A 431 32.82 -1.62 -6.30
C MET A 431 31.43 -1.79 -6.92
N GLU A 432 30.38 -1.89 -6.13
CA GLU A 432 28.99 -1.90 -6.60
C GLU A 432 28.60 -0.59 -7.27
N GLN A 433 29.02 0.55 -6.71
CA GLN A 433 28.66 1.85 -7.26
C GLN A 433 29.55 2.24 -8.46
N SER A 434 30.83 1.89 -8.42
CA SER A 434 31.82 2.36 -9.41
C SER A 434 32.16 1.32 -10.45
N CYS A 435 32.06 0.03 -10.13
CA CYS A 435 32.54 -1.08 -10.93
C CYS A 435 31.51 -2.24 -11.07
N PRO A 436 30.21 -1.96 -11.23
CA PRO A 436 29.18 -3.00 -11.17
C PRO A 436 29.32 -4.03 -12.29
N LYS A 437 29.86 -3.62 -13.45
CA LYS A 437 30.09 -4.51 -14.58
C LYS A 437 31.28 -5.44 -14.32
N ALA A 438 32.41 -4.90 -13.84
CA ALA A 438 33.60 -5.69 -13.55
C ALA A 438 33.36 -6.73 -12.45
N CYS A 439 32.53 -6.41 -11.46
CA CYS A 439 32.16 -7.33 -10.39
C CYS A 439 31.03 -8.31 -10.77
N GLY A 440 30.52 -8.25 -12.00
CA GLY A 440 29.40 -9.10 -12.43
C GLY A 440 28.09 -8.83 -11.70
N ILE A 441 27.96 -7.66 -11.06
CA ILE A 441 26.76 -7.22 -10.35
C ILE A 441 25.64 -6.89 -11.35
N CYS A 442 26.02 -6.45 -12.55
CA CYS A 442 25.09 -6.15 -13.62
C CYS A 442 25.58 -6.70 -14.97
N THR A 443 24.67 -6.76 -15.93
CA THR A 443 24.97 -7.04 -17.33
C THR A 443 24.57 -5.86 -18.22
N PRO A 444 25.46 -5.38 -19.12
CA PRO A 444 25.12 -4.32 -20.07
C PRO A 444 23.89 -4.67 -20.91
N ARG A 445 23.02 -3.69 -21.14
CA ARG A 445 21.88 -3.75 -22.04
C ARG A 445 22.37 -4.19 -23.43
N SER A 446 21.88 -5.33 -23.92
CA SER A 446 22.20 -5.76 -25.28
C SER A 446 21.51 -4.83 -26.30
N LYS A 447 22.28 -4.29 -27.25
CA LYS A 447 21.73 -3.46 -28.35
C LYS A 447 20.71 -4.21 -29.24
N ALA A 448 20.58 -5.53 -29.10
CA ALA A 448 19.66 -6.37 -29.85
C ALA A 448 18.20 -6.29 -29.37
N GLY A 449 17.95 -5.93 -28.10
CA GLY A 449 16.60 -5.86 -27.53
C GLY A 449 15.77 -4.62 -27.90
N LEU A 450 16.43 -3.56 -28.39
CA LEU A 450 15.76 -2.29 -28.75
C LEU A 450 15.15 -2.32 -30.16
N VAL A 451 15.59 -3.22 -31.03
CA VAL A 451 15.08 -3.35 -32.41
C VAL A 451 13.87 -4.29 -32.49
N ALA A 452 13.73 -5.24 -31.55
CA ALA A 452 12.67 -6.24 -31.55
C ALA A 452 11.27 -5.70 -31.18
N LYS A 453 11.16 -4.48 -30.63
CA LYS A 453 9.86 -3.83 -30.37
C LYS A 453 9.21 -3.22 -31.62
N LYS A 454 9.88 -3.23 -32.77
CA LYS A 454 9.40 -2.58 -34.01
C LYS A 454 8.68 -3.50 -35.00
N ALA A 455 8.47 -4.78 -34.66
CA ALA A 455 7.77 -5.71 -35.55
C ALA A 455 6.94 -6.74 -34.77
N ALA A 456 5.76 -6.32 -34.32
CA ALA A 456 4.61 -7.23 -34.24
C ALA A 456 3.62 -6.75 -35.30
N PRO A 457 3.35 -7.52 -36.38
CA PRO A 457 2.34 -7.13 -37.34
C PRO A 457 0.95 -7.28 -36.70
N ALA A 458 0.12 -6.25 -36.89
CA ALA A 458 -1.30 -6.31 -36.62
C ALA A 458 -1.91 -7.49 -37.39
N LEU A 459 -2.68 -8.32 -36.70
CA LEU A 459 -3.56 -9.29 -37.33
C LEU A 459 -4.73 -8.50 -37.92
N ASP A 460 -4.70 -8.33 -39.23
CA ASP A 460 -5.74 -7.73 -40.05
C ASP A 460 -6.65 -8.86 -40.54
N ASP A 461 -7.85 -8.96 -39.96
CA ASP A 461 -8.92 -9.81 -40.47
C ASP A 461 -9.84 -8.96 -41.33
N GLN A 462 -9.59 -8.93 -42.66
CA GLN A 462 -10.66 -8.77 -43.64
C GLN A 462 -10.29 -9.34 -45.02
N GLU A 463 -11.09 -10.34 -45.40
CA GLU A 463 -11.59 -10.65 -46.74
C GLU A 463 -10.61 -11.02 -47.87
N ALA A 464 -10.49 -12.34 -48.08
CA ALA A 464 -10.15 -12.91 -49.38
C ALA A 464 -11.42 -13.29 -50.16
N GLY A 465 -11.83 -12.42 -51.08
CA GLY A 465 -12.78 -12.75 -52.14
C GLY A 465 -12.11 -13.55 -53.27
N GLY A 466 -12.73 -14.68 -53.66
CA GLY A 466 -12.37 -15.49 -54.83
C GLY A 466 -13.56 -15.65 -55.79
N LYS A 467 -13.35 -15.16 -57.02
CA LYS A 467 -14.27 -15.01 -58.19
C LYS A 467 -14.98 -16.27 -58.71
N LEU A 468 -16.17 -16.08 -59.29
CA LEU A 468 -16.71 -16.70 -60.54
C LEU A 468 -17.98 -15.91 -60.98
N ARG A 469 -17.91 -15.02 -62.00
CA ARG A 469 -18.25 -15.17 -63.45
C ARG A 469 -19.74 -15.43 -63.81
N ASP A 470 -20.30 -14.41 -64.49
CA ASP A 470 -21.46 -14.28 -65.43
C ASP A 470 -22.44 -15.43 -65.69
N ALA A 471 -23.75 -15.09 -65.71
CA ALA A 471 -24.65 -15.28 -66.87
C ALA A 471 -26.08 -14.69 -66.64
N SER A 472 -26.43 -13.68 -67.43
CA SER A 472 -27.68 -13.45 -68.21
C SER A 472 -29.08 -13.87 -67.68
N GLU A 473 -29.97 -12.85 -67.63
CA GLU A 473 -31.29 -12.74 -68.29
C GLU A 473 -32.53 -13.63 -67.93
N VAL A 474 -33.65 -12.90 -67.75
CA VAL A 474 -35.00 -13.09 -68.36
C VAL A 474 -36.19 -13.63 -67.54
N GLN A 475 -37.25 -12.79 -67.55
CA GLN A 475 -38.72 -13.00 -67.49
C GLN A 475 -39.42 -13.60 -66.24
N GLY A 476 -40.27 -12.77 -65.61
CA GLY A 476 -41.67 -12.61 -66.06
C GLY A 476 -42.75 -13.57 -65.53
N SER A 477 -43.70 -12.98 -64.79
CA SER A 477 -45.15 -13.27 -64.78
C SER A 477 -45.83 -14.21 -63.76
N ARG A 478 -46.64 -13.55 -62.93
CA ARG A 478 -48.11 -13.66 -62.75
C ARG A 478 -48.75 -14.72 -61.82
N VAL A 479 -49.39 -14.16 -60.78
CA VAL A 479 -50.85 -14.17 -60.46
C VAL A 479 -51.47 -15.42 -59.81
N ARG A 480 -52.00 -15.24 -58.59
CA ARG A 480 -53.43 -15.27 -58.12
C ARG A 480 -53.39 -15.18 -56.59
N GLY A 481 -54.03 -14.21 -55.91
CA GLY A 481 -55.48 -14.01 -55.78
C GLY A 481 -56.02 -15.01 -54.75
N GLN A 482 -56.80 -14.71 -53.72
CA GLN A 482 -57.59 -13.55 -53.31
C GLN A 482 -58.19 -13.91 -51.94
N GLN A 483 -58.38 -12.91 -51.05
CA GLN A 483 -59.61 -12.63 -50.27
C GLN A 483 -60.22 -13.69 -49.32
N LEU A 484 -60.99 -13.37 -48.28
CA LEU A 484 -61.34 -12.21 -47.44
C LEU A 484 -62.34 -12.76 -46.39
N GLU A 485 -62.67 -11.92 -45.40
CA GLU A 485 -63.94 -11.90 -44.64
C GLU A 485 -64.12 -12.93 -43.51
N ASN A 486 -64.79 -12.64 -42.39
CA ASN A 486 -65.11 -11.43 -41.61
C ASN A 486 -65.94 -11.92 -40.39
N ASP A 487 -65.95 -11.13 -39.30
CA ASP A 487 -67.07 -10.92 -38.35
C ASP A 487 -67.57 -12.09 -37.46
N ASP A 488 -67.99 -11.90 -36.19
CA ASP A 488 -68.12 -10.74 -35.30
C ASP A 488 -68.44 -11.24 -33.87
N SER A 489 -68.31 -10.33 -32.88
CA SER A 489 -69.15 -10.14 -31.67
C SER A 489 -68.51 -10.20 -30.25
N ARG A 490 -68.39 -8.97 -29.68
CA ARG A 490 -68.86 -8.45 -28.35
C ARG A 490 -68.21 -9.01 -27.06
N ASP A 491 -67.93 -8.27 -25.98
CA ASP A 491 -68.22 -6.89 -25.51
C ASP A 491 -67.30 -6.55 -24.29
N GLU A 492 -67.31 -5.27 -23.91
CA GLU A 492 -67.02 -4.64 -22.60
C GLU A 492 -65.60 -4.18 -22.18
N SER A 493 -65.40 -2.87 -22.44
CA SER A 493 -65.06 -1.79 -21.47
C SER A 493 -63.61 -1.37 -21.21
N ASP A 494 -63.32 -0.14 -21.65
CA ASP A 494 -62.19 0.77 -21.40
C ASP A 494 -62.72 1.96 -20.51
N PRO A 495 -61.93 2.93 -19.96
CA PRO A 495 -60.77 3.57 -20.61
C PRO A 495 -59.58 4.12 -19.74
N GLU A 496 -58.46 4.31 -20.45
CA GLU A 496 -57.44 5.38 -20.48
C GLU A 496 -57.05 6.34 -19.30
N ILE A 497 -55.72 6.34 -19.03
CA ILE A 497 -54.68 7.42 -18.92
C ILE A 497 -54.74 8.57 -17.85
N VAL A 498 -53.54 8.80 -17.26
CA VAL A 498 -52.83 10.04 -16.82
C VAL A 498 -52.76 10.45 -15.31
N VAL A 499 -51.53 10.80 -14.88
CA VAL A 499 -51.02 11.81 -13.90
C VAL A 499 -50.78 11.48 -12.38
N SER A 500 -49.52 11.68 -11.96
CA SER A 500 -49.02 12.49 -10.81
C SER A 500 -49.08 12.04 -9.31
N ARG A 501 -47.86 12.04 -8.73
CA ARG A 501 -47.38 12.57 -7.42
C ARG A 501 -48.12 12.31 -6.09
N ARG A 502 -47.29 11.87 -5.12
CA ARG A 502 -47.23 12.17 -3.66
C ARG A 502 -48.52 11.87 -2.86
N PHE A 503 -48.58 11.66 -1.54
CA PHE A 503 -47.76 11.93 -0.36
C PHE A 503 -48.11 10.84 0.68
N GLY A 504 -47.26 10.65 1.68
CA GLY A 504 -47.43 9.63 2.71
C GLY A 504 -48.55 9.87 3.72
N ASN A 505 -48.67 8.96 4.69
CA ASN A 505 -49.07 9.29 6.05
C ASN A 505 -48.81 8.16 7.04
N LYS A 506 -48.22 8.57 8.17
CA LYS A 506 -48.58 8.22 9.56
C LYS A 506 -49.21 6.85 9.81
N ILE A 507 -48.49 6.02 10.56
CA ILE A 507 -49.12 5.05 11.46
C ILE A 507 -49.15 5.66 12.87
N ILE A 508 -50.37 5.67 13.41
CA ILE A 508 -50.77 6.19 14.72
C ILE A 508 -50.35 5.18 15.80
N VAL A 509 -49.81 5.70 16.89
CA VAL A 509 -49.54 4.97 18.13
C VAL A 509 -50.84 4.93 18.92
N ASP A 510 -51.30 3.74 19.30
CA ASP A 510 -52.28 3.59 20.38
C ASP A 510 -51.74 2.64 21.44
N SER A 511 -51.99 3.04 22.68
CA SER A 511 -51.41 2.51 23.91
C SER A 511 -52.43 1.67 24.65
N THR A 512 -52.08 0.43 25.03
CA THR A 512 -52.68 -0.22 26.21
C THR A 512 -51.70 -1.17 26.89
N ILE A 513 -51.49 -0.84 28.16
CA ILE A 513 -50.71 -1.38 29.28
C ILE A 513 -50.66 -2.91 29.41
N GLY A 514 -49.45 -3.44 29.73
CA GLY A 514 -49.26 -4.82 30.22
C GLY A 514 -47.80 -5.25 30.44
N GLY A 515 -47.13 -4.65 31.44
CA GLY A 515 -45.91 -5.07 32.16
C GLY A 515 -44.92 -6.11 31.61
N SER A 516 -43.66 -5.71 31.41
CA SER A 516 -42.45 -6.22 32.11
C SER A 516 -41.18 -5.84 31.32
N SER A 517 -40.26 -5.16 32.01
CA SER A 517 -38.81 -5.03 31.77
C SER A 517 -38.23 -5.48 30.42
N ASP A 518 -37.75 -4.53 29.60
CA ASP A 518 -36.40 -4.52 28.98
C ASP A 518 -36.33 -3.63 27.72
N ASP A 519 -36.40 -2.31 27.91
CA ASP A 519 -36.33 -1.33 26.81
C ASP A 519 -34.97 -0.59 26.69
N ASN A 520 -33.92 -1.10 27.33
CA ASN A 520 -32.57 -0.51 27.26
C ASN A 520 -31.62 -1.15 26.24
N ASN A 521 -32.01 -2.22 25.54
CA ASN A 521 -31.05 -3.03 24.75
C ASN A 521 -31.18 -2.96 23.22
N LYS A 522 -32.03 -2.08 22.67
CA LYS A 522 -32.21 -1.96 21.20
C LYS A 522 -31.53 -0.74 20.56
N LYS A 523 -30.94 0.18 21.35
CA LYS A 523 -30.22 1.36 20.84
C LYS A 523 -28.69 1.22 20.79
N SER A 524 -28.11 0.09 21.20
CA SER A 524 -26.66 -0.09 21.36
C SER A 524 -25.96 -0.94 20.28
N GLY A 525 -26.69 -1.72 19.47
CA GLY A 525 -26.07 -2.71 18.56
C GLY A 525 -25.30 -2.12 17.37
N ALA A 526 -25.79 -1.05 16.76
CA ALA A 526 -25.17 -0.47 15.55
C ALA A 526 -23.92 0.38 15.84
N LEU A 527 -23.87 1.05 17.00
CA LEU A 527 -22.70 1.82 17.45
C LEU A 527 -21.54 0.92 17.89
N LEU A 528 -21.83 -0.32 18.30
CA LEU A 528 -20.83 -1.25 18.82
C LEU A 528 -20.00 -1.92 17.72
N ILE A 529 -20.59 -2.22 16.54
CA ILE A 529 -19.92 -3.01 15.50
C ILE A 529 -18.66 -2.32 14.92
N PRO A 530 -18.70 -1.03 14.49
CA PRO A 530 -17.51 -0.35 13.99
C PRO A 530 -16.37 -0.29 15.02
N GLU A 531 -16.72 -0.05 16.28
CA GLU A 531 -15.76 0.00 17.40
C GLU A 531 -15.14 -1.38 17.68
N LEU A 532 -15.96 -2.45 17.64
CA LEU A 532 -15.47 -3.82 17.79
C LEU A 532 -14.52 -4.23 16.66
N LYS A 533 -14.85 -3.89 15.41
CA LYS A 533 -13.97 -4.14 14.24
C LYS A 533 -12.64 -3.40 14.38
N LEU A 534 -12.70 -2.14 14.79
CA LEU A 534 -11.49 -1.35 15.05
C LEU A 534 -10.62 -1.97 16.14
N ARG A 535 -11.22 -2.63 17.12
CA ARG A 535 -10.48 -3.35 18.17
C ARG A 535 -9.67 -4.52 17.61
N CYS A 536 -10.17 -5.21 16.59
CA CYS A 536 -9.57 -6.44 16.06
C CYS A 536 -8.18 -6.24 15.42
N THR A 537 -7.89 -5.07 14.87
CA THR A 537 -6.61 -4.80 14.18
C THR A 537 -5.47 -4.41 15.11
N ARG A 538 -5.71 -4.35 16.43
CA ARG A 538 -4.82 -3.70 17.41
C ARG A 538 -4.00 -4.67 18.26
N PHE A 539 -4.04 -5.94 17.94
CA PHE A 539 -3.39 -7.00 18.71
C PHE A 539 -2.17 -7.52 17.92
N PRO A 540 -0.96 -7.00 18.16
CA PRO A 540 0.22 -7.33 17.36
C PRO A 540 0.68 -8.78 17.45
N LYS A 541 0.21 -9.52 18.47
CA LYS A 541 0.48 -10.95 18.64
C LYS A 541 -0.53 -11.82 17.87
N TRP A 542 -1.61 -11.24 17.36
CA TRP A 542 -2.62 -12.00 16.64
C TRP A 542 -2.18 -12.25 15.21
N SER A 543 -2.38 -13.49 14.75
CA SER A 543 -2.29 -13.82 13.34
C SER A 543 -3.43 -13.16 12.56
N VAL A 544 -3.27 -13.00 11.25
CA VAL A 544 -4.35 -12.52 10.37
C VAL A 544 -5.60 -13.40 10.47
N ALA A 545 -5.44 -14.71 10.75
CA ALA A 545 -6.56 -15.62 10.98
C ALA A 545 -7.31 -15.31 12.29
N GLN A 546 -6.59 -14.98 13.37
CA GLN A 546 -7.22 -14.51 14.62
C GLN A 546 -7.91 -13.16 14.44
N VAL A 547 -7.32 -12.24 13.67
CA VAL A 547 -7.97 -10.97 13.30
C VAL A 547 -9.24 -11.24 12.50
N ARG A 548 -9.22 -12.15 11.53
CA ARG A 548 -10.41 -12.58 10.78
C ARG A 548 -11.49 -13.09 11.71
N ARG A 549 -11.15 -13.98 12.65
CA ARG A 549 -12.10 -14.50 13.64
C ARG A 549 -12.69 -13.40 14.51
N CYS A 550 -11.88 -12.44 14.92
CA CYS A 550 -12.35 -11.26 15.63
C CYS A 550 -13.34 -10.45 14.79
N MET A 551 -13.04 -10.21 13.51
CA MET A 551 -13.93 -9.47 12.61
C MET A 551 -15.28 -10.17 12.41
N GLU A 552 -15.28 -11.50 12.28
CA GLU A 552 -16.50 -12.32 12.23
C GLU A 552 -17.36 -12.15 13.49
N MET A 553 -16.74 -12.19 14.67
CA MET A 553 -17.42 -11.99 15.95
C MET A 553 -17.93 -10.56 16.12
N ALA A 554 -17.14 -9.57 15.69
CA ALA A 554 -17.53 -8.17 15.70
C ALA A 554 -18.75 -7.91 14.82
N ASN A 555 -18.88 -8.59 13.66
CA ASN A 555 -20.04 -8.47 12.78
C ASN A 555 -21.36 -8.86 13.45
N VAL A 556 -21.32 -9.78 14.43
CA VAL A 556 -22.49 -10.20 15.21
C VAL A 556 -22.59 -9.49 16.57
N GLY A 557 -21.82 -8.42 16.77
CA GLY A 557 -21.84 -7.61 17.99
C GLY A 557 -21.16 -8.27 19.20
N THR A 558 -20.31 -9.27 18.97
CA THR A 558 -19.63 -10.02 20.04
C THR A 558 -18.15 -9.67 20.11
N VAL A 559 -17.60 -9.73 21.33
CA VAL A 559 -16.18 -9.49 21.59
C VAL A 559 -15.42 -10.80 21.43
N TYR A 560 -14.37 -10.80 20.61
CA TYR A 560 -13.37 -11.86 20.62
C TYR A 560 -12.33 -11.58 21.70
N GLU A 561 -12.19 -12.51 22.65
CA GLU A 561 -11.25 -12.38 23.77
C GLU A 561 -9.84 -12.90 23.45
N GLY A 562 -9.64 -13.43 22.23
CA GLY A 562 -8.41 -14.12 21.85
C GLY A 562 -8.46 -15.59 22.26
N GLY A 563 -8.11 -16.51 21.35
CA GLY A 563 -7.84 -17.89 21.74
C GLY A 563 -6.58 -17.92 22.60
N ASN A 564 -6.60 -18.61 23.73
CA ASN A 564 -5.37 -18.97 24.44
C ASN A 564 -4.48 -19.72 23.43
N SER A 565 -3.32 -19.15 23.14
CA SER A 565 -2.28 -19.78 22.34
C SER A 565 -1.80 -21.03 23.07
N GLU A 566 -2.41 -22.16 22.77
CA GLU A 566 -1.90 -23.53 22.97
C GLU A 566 -2.72 -24.58 22.20
N SER A 567 -3.92 -24.27 21.68
CA SER A 567 -4.78 -25.27 21.02
C SER A 567 -4.91 -25.19 19.49
N ASP A 568 -4.43 -24.11 18.85
CA ASP A 568 -4.66 -23.88 17.41
C ASP A 568 -3.40 -24.09 16.53
N ASP A 569 -2.26 -24.45 17.15
CA ASP A 569 -0.98 -24.77 16.48
C ASP A 569 -0.76 -26.29 16.26
N GLU A 570 -1.77 -27.13 16.49
CA GLU A 570 -1.62 -28.60 16.36
C GLU A 570 -1.66 -29.15 14.93
N ASN A 571 -1.63 -28.32 13.88
CA ASN A 571 -1.61 -28.83 12.49
C ASN A 571 -0.39 -28.42 11.66
N PHE A 572 0.63 -27.82 12.27
CA PHE A 572 1.93 -27.59 11.62
C PHE A 572 3.10 -28.36 12.28
N SER A 573 2.85 -29.03 13.42
CA SER A 573 3.82 -29.89 14.13
C SER A 573 3.95 -31.31 13.52
N ALA A 574 3.06 -31.71 12.61
CA ALA A 574 3.09 -33.06 12.04
C ALA A 574 4.23 -33.33 11.03
N GLN A 575 5.04 -32.31 10.66
CA GLN A 575 6.22 -32.47 9.79
C GLN A 575 7.57 -32.20 10.46
N ALA A 576 7.59 -31.78 11.73
CA ALA A 576 8.83 -31.64 12.51
C ALA A 576 9.19 -32.91 13.31
N HIS A 577 8.27 -33.86 13.46
CA HIS A 577 8.48 -35.09 14.23
C HIS A 577 9.18 -36.24 13.50
N HIS A 578 9.64 -36.07 12.25
CA HIS A 578 10.37 -37.12 11.52
C HIS A 578 11.91 -36.95 11.53
N LEU A 579 12.47 -35.94 12.22
CA LEU A 579 13.92 -35.68 12.24
C LEU A 579 14.57 -35.63 13.63
N LEU A 580 13.85 -36.00 14.70
CA LEU A 580 14.39 -36.04 16.07
C LEU A 580 14.22 -37.41 16.77
N ASP A 581 14.16 -38.50 16.01
CA ASP A 581 14.13 -39.88 16.56
C ASP A 581 15.46 -40.64 16.37
N LYS A 582 16.60 -39.92 16.47
CA LYS A 582 17.95 -40.52 16.44
C LYS A 582 18.96 -39.98 17.45
N THR A 583 18.51 -39.37 18.54
CA THR A 583 19.38 -39.09 19.69
C THR A 583 18.66 -39.41 21.00
N HIS A 584 18.28 -40.67 21.16
CA HIS A 584 18.05 -41.29 22.46
C HIS A 584 19.31 -42.08 22.85
N ASP A 585 20.37 -41.36 23.23
CA ASP A 585 21.35 -41.83 24.20
C ASP A 585 22.14 -40.62 24.71
N VAL A 586 22.65 -40.69 25.94
CA VAL A 586 23.31 -39.59 26.69
C VAL A 586 22.35 -38.67 27.46
N GLY A 587 21.51 -39.28 28.30
CA GLY A 587 20.78 -38.62 29.40
C GLY A 587 20.93 -39.39 30.73
N ARG A 588 22.03 -40.12 30.88
CA ARG A 588 22.51 -40.72 32.14
C ARG A 588 23.96 -40.34 32.33
N PHE A 589 24.22 -39.12 32.78
CA PHE A 589 25.43 -38.73 33.50
C PHE A 589 25.15 -37.31 33.99
N VAL A 590 25.51 -37.02 35.24
CA VAL A 590 25.29 -35.77 35.99
C VAL A 590 23.91 -35.65 36.69
N ASP A 591 23.56 -36.67 37.48
CA ASP A 591 22.74 -36.49 38.70
C ASP A 591 23.29 -37.36 39.87
N GLU A 592 24.61 -37.59 39.85
CA GLU A 592 25.42 -38.18 40.91
C GLU A 592 26.74 -37.41 40.96
N GLU A 593 26.83 -36.32 41.72
CA GLU A 593 28.08 -35.70 42.24
C GLU A 593 27.81 -34.40 43.05
N PHE A 594 26.69 -34.28 43.78
CA PHE A 594 26.52 -33.18 44.77
C PHE A 594 25.90 -33.64 46.09
N SER A 595 26.31 -34.81 46.56
CA SER A 595 26.01 -35.29 47.91
C SER A 595 27.22 -36.01 48.50
N LYS A 596 28.22 -35.22 48.92
CA LYS A 596 29.24 -35.54 49.95
C LYS A 596 30.20 -34.35 50.07
N VAL A 597 30.10 -33.59 51.16
CA VAL A 597 31.20 -33.14 52.04
C VAL A 597 30.57 -32.21 53.10
N ARG A 598 30.80 -32.54 54.37
CA ARG A 598 30.49 -31.74 55.56
C ARG A 598 31.78 -31.56 56.35
N ILE A 599 31.81 -30.50 57.18
CA ILE A 599 32.82 -30.10 58.21
C ILE A 599 33.84 -29.09 57.64
N SER A 600 34.07 -27.87 58.17
CA SER A 600 34.05 -27.34 59.56
C SER A 600 34.06 -25.80 59.64
N GLN A 601 33.52 -25.27 60.76
CA GLN A 601 33.89 -24.01 61.48
C GLN A 601 33.56 -22.67 60.80
N LEU A 602 33.05 -21.59 61.40
CA LEU A 602 32.62 -21.07 62.72
C LEU A 602 31.45 -20.09 62.38
N GLY A 603 30.50 -19.65 63.20
CA GLY A 603 30.27 -19.62 64.62
C GLY A 603 29.20 -18.53 64.87
N ALA A 604 28.33 -18.78 65.85
CA ALA A 604 27.48 -17.84 66.59
C ALA A 604 26.20 -17.24 65.94
N ALA A 605 25.07 -17.71 66.49
CA ALA A 605 23.85 -16.98 66.90
C ALA A 605 23.06 -16.19 65.83
N GLY A 606 21.73 -16.33 65.69
CA GLY A 606 20.71 -16.86 66.58
C GLY A 606 19.34 -16.83 65.86
N ARG A 607 18.35 -17.39 66.56
CA ARG A 607 17.03 -17.80 66.08
C ARG A 607 16.11 -16.66 65.60
N ALA A 608 15.43 -16.97 64.50
CA ALA A 608 13.97 -16.98 64.29
C ALA A 608 13.13 -15.70 64.13
N ARG A 609 12.18 -15.88 63.20
CA ARG A 609 10.79 -15.41 63.10
C ARG A 609 10.48 -14.14 62.30
N VAL A 610 9.78 -14.43 61.20
CA VAL A 610 8.73 -13.65 60.54
C VAL A 610 7.73 -13.12 61.57
N LEU A 611 7.44 -11.81 61.54
CA LEU A 611 6.17 -11.21 61.97
C LEU A 611 5.96 -9.86 61.25
N SER A 612 4.67 -9.52 61.10
CA SER A 612 4.07 -8.63 60.12
C SER A 612 4.08 -7.14 60.45
N THR A 613 3.79 -6.38 59.39
CA THR A 613 3.33 -4.99 59.32
C THR A 613 2.46 -4.50 60.48
N ALA A 614 3.04 -3.70 61.37
CA ALA A 614 2.46 -2.52 62.00
C ALA A 614 3.50 -1.97 63.00
N GLU A 615 3.56 -0.64 63.16
CA GLU A 615 4.30 0.06 64.22
C GLU A 615 5.81 0.26 64.04
N ALA A 616 6.19 1.10 63.08
CA ALA A 616 7.35 1.99 63.24
C ALA A 616 7.23 3.25 62.37
N ALA A 617 6.08 3.91 62.42
CA ALA A 617 5.92 5.29 61.95
C ALA A 617 5.83 6.21 63.17
N LYS A 618 6.96 6.72 63.65
CA LYS A 618 7.06 7.99 64.39
C LYS A 618 8.53 8.38 64.59
N GLN A 619 8.79 9.67 64.32
CA GLN A 619 10.02 10.44 64.52
C GLN A 619 11.00 10.51 63.34
N LEU A 620 10.69 11.43 62.42
CA LEU A 620 11.67 12.12 61.58
C LEU A 620 11.68 13.60 61.99
N SER A 621 12.85 14.13 62.30
CA SER A 621 13.15 15.57 62.20
C SER A 621 14.13 15.80 61.04
N PRO A 622 14.14 17.00 60.41
CA PRO A 622 14.67 17.17 59.06
C PRO A 622 16.07 17.79 59.07
N ALA A 623 17.09 17.06 58.60
CA ALA A 623 18.33 17.64 58.07
C ALA A 623 19.21 16.56 57.41
N SER A 624 19.00 16.30 56.12
CA SER A 624 20.05 16.08 55.11
C SER A 624 19.40 15.55 53.83
N MET A 625 19.72 16.26 52.76
CA MET A 625 19.10 16.18 51.45
C MET A 625 19.94 15.28 50.54
N LEU A 626 19.27 14.74 49.51
CA LEU A 626 19.81 14.26 48.22
C LEU A 626 20.34 12.82 48.15
N ALA A 627 19.43 11.90 47.81
CA ALA A 627 19.63 10.95 46.72
C ALA A 627 18.28 10.35 46.29
N SER A 628 18.09 10.23 44.97
CA SER A 628 17.14 9.35 44.25
C SER A 628 15.62 9.52 44.45
N GLY A 629 14.98 10.11 43.44
CA GLY A 629 13.92 9.43 42.68
C GLY A 629 12.47 9.52 43.17
N GLY A 630 11.62 10.22 42.40
CA GLY A 630 10.16 10.01 42.45
C GLY A 630 9.31 11.19 41.97
N VAL A 631 9.19 11.41 40.66
CA VAL A 631 8.31 12.44 40.05
C VAL A 631 6.82 12.03 40.03
N ALA A 632 6.41 11.05 40.84
CA ALA A 632 5.01 10.63 40.96
C ALA A 632 4.17 11.43 41.98
N ALA A 633 4.78 12.37 42.73
CA ALA A 633 4.09 13.07 43.83
C ALA A 633 3.71 14.54 43.54
N LEU A 634 4.04 15.09 42.37
CA LEU A 634 3.77 16.51 42.02
C LEU A 634 2.54 16.73 41.12
N ALA A 635 1.97 15.68 40.52
CA ALA A 635 0.78 15.80 39.66
C ALA A 635 -0.55 15.76 40.45
N LEU A 636 -0.59 15.15 41.62
CA LEU A 636 -1.83 15.01 42.42
C LEU A 636 -2.14 16.23 43.30
N ALA A 637 -1.16 17.11 43.54
CA ALA A 637 -1.32 18.30 44.39
C ALA A 637 -1.79 19.57 43.64
N LEU A 638 -1.74 19.58 42.30
CA LEU A 638 -2.18 20.71 41.48
C LEU A 638 -3.63 20.61 41.00
N ILE A 639 -4.23 19.41 41.01
CA ILE A 639 -5.62 19.20 40.54
C ILE A 639 -6.65 19.47 41.64
N LEU A 640 -6.27 19.49 42.92
CA LEU A 640 -7.19 19.76 44.04
C LEU A 640 -7.25 21.23 44.49
N ARG A 641 -6.59 22.16 43.78
CA ARG A 641 -6.67 23.61 44.06
C ARG A 641 -7.38 24.46 42.99
N TYR A 642 -7.84 23.87 41.88
CA TYR A 642 -8.52 24.64 40.81
C TYR A 642 -10.04 24.43 40.71
N SER A 643 -10.67 23.66 41.61
CA SER A 643 -12.12 23.35 41.53
C SER A 643 -13.04 24.19 42.44
N ARG A 644 -12.61 25.37 42.93
CA ARG A 644 -13.51 26.28 43.66
C ARG A 644 -13.16 27.76 43.44
N ARG A 645 -13.64 28.36 42.34
CA ARG A 645 -14.20 29.74 42.28
C ARG A 645 -14.55 30.17 40.83
N ARG A 646 -15.83 30.04 40.48
CA ARG A 646 -16.75 31.14 40.03
C ARG A 646 -17.83 30.59 39.10
N ARG A 647 -19.08 30.66 39.61
CA ARG A 647 -20.32 30.71 38.83
C ARG A 647 -20.77 32.17 38.74
N SER A 648 -21.57 32.41 37.69
CA SER A 648 -22.39 33.58 37.32
C SER A 648 -21.60 34.78 36.73
N THR A 649 -21.98 35.37 35.59
CA THR A 649 -23.32 35.69 35.05
C THR A 649 -23.33 35.87 33.52
N GLY A 650 -24.48 35.57 32.89
CA GLY A 650 -25.12 36.42 31.86
C GLY A 650 -24.58 36.41 30.42
N GLY A 651 -25.41 36.01 29.46
CA GLY A 651 -25.02 35.79 28.06
C GLY A 651 -25.29 36.94 27.08
N LEU A 652 -24.82 36.77 25.83
CA LEU A 652 -25.50 37.15 24.58
C LEU A 652 -24.71 36.66 23.34
N ARG A 653 -25.41 35.94 22.46
CA ARG A 653 -25.39 35.89 20.98
C ARG A 653 -24.10 36.13 20.14
N TYR A 654 -23.92 35.18 19.20
CA TYR A 654 -23.56 35.32 17.76
C TYR A 654 -22.27 36.04 17.33
N HIS A 655 -21.64 35.43 16.30
CA HIS A 655 -20.46 35.81 15.51
C HIS A 655 -19.08 35.54 16.12
N LEU A 656 -18.39 34.50 15.63
CA LEU A 656 -17.21 34.70 14.76
C LEU A 656 -16.81 33.39 14.07
N GLY A 657 -17.13 33.31 12.77
CA GLY A 657 -16.29 32.58 11.82
C GLY A 657 -15.06 33.43 11.49
N ARG A 658 -13.98 32.77 11.05
CA ARG A 658 -12.67 33.31 10.66
C ARG A 658 -11.77 33.76 11.82
N HIS A 659 -10.90 32.86 12.29
CA HIS A 659 -9.49 33.18 12.60
C HIS A 659 -8.68 31.92 12.98
N ILE A 660 -8.51 30.97 12.05
CA ILE A 660 -7.35 30.05 12.01
C ILE A 660 -6.96 29.90 10.53
N PHE A 661 -6.46 30.99 9.93
CA PHE A 661 -5.92 30.97 8.55
C PHE A 661 -4.85 32.06 8.32
N LYS A 662 -4.16 32.49 9.39
CA LYS A 662 -3.17 33.57 9.33
C LYS A 662 -1.80 33.26 9.95
N LEU A 663 -1.50 32.00 10.27
CA LEU A 663 -0.15 31.59 10.68
C LEU A 663 0.64 30.80 9.61
N ASN A 664 0.01 30.34 8.53
CA ASN A 664 0.70 29.63 7.43
C ASN A 664 1.14 30.52 6.26
N ARG A 665 1.40 31.82 6.47
CA ARG A 665 1.71 32.73 5.34
C ARG A 665 2.92 33.65 5.52
N MET A 666 3.82 33.38 6.46
CA MET A 666 5.04 34.17 6.65
C MET A 666 6.35 33.37 6.60
N GLN A 667 6.35 32.12 6.11
CA GLN A 667 7.59 31.34 5.99
C GLN A 667 7.64 30.54 4.68
N ALA A 668 7.34 31.23 3.58
CA ALA A 668 7.53 30.77 2.21
C ALA A 668 8.09 31.92 1.33
N ARG A 669 9.03 32.67 1.92
CA ARG A 669 9.87 33.68 1.27
C ARG A 669 11.23 33.64 1.97
N GLU A 670 11.97 32.58 1.68
CA GLU A 670 13.42 32.38 1.81
C GLU A 670 13.61 30.87 1.84
N ASP A 671 13.65 30.30 0.63
CA ASP A 671 14.53 29.21 0.17
C ASP A 671 14.21 28.90 -1.30
#